data_AF-A0A937NST7-F1
#
_entry.id   AF-A0A937NST7-F1
#
_cell.length_a   1.000
_cell.length_b   1.000
_cell.length_c   1.000
_cell.angle_alpha   90.00
_cell.angle_beta   90.00
_cell.angle_gamma   90.00
#
_symmetry.space_group_name_H-M   'P 1'
#
loop_
_entity.id
_entity.type
_entity.pdbx_description
1 polymer ?
#
loop_
_entity_poly.entity_id
_entity_poly.type
_entity_poly.pdbx_seq_one_letter_code
_entity_poly.pdbx_strand_id
1 'polypeptide(L)'
;MTKRSIFIGLLCAVLLSVITYFNDMVMKGTFLVGNYLPVAVFGTLILFLLLVNPLLRKLSRRLSFSGRELATIVALVLFACYLPGRGLLHFFSTSIMLPHHHLRTKPSWQNEPATIAHSDVMDWQKLEQILAGSETEPALSALQKAVESSVDREATAPPSEGIENWPLLGALNQAIAETTFALQPGVADGLELTPYVEELLSREHDILSSEDRQAINRGVIDVFLAGVVVPHRLGPLARAPARMLGDISRDSTRTLDGFVAGLAQGEAKIPYSDVPWHAWTRALLFWMPLILTVCVMVVGLGLVLHRQWTTHEHLPYPTVEFARSLLPDDDSGWSPVMRSRLFWLGALVVLAIHMNNYACVWWPDNLIPVKTVLDLEPLLKLFPVLERGGAWGIFKPTIIFTAVGFAYFLATDVSLSLGLAPYLYCLIAGVLAGYGVAMGTGHLQVSLDSSFYAGAYFGMFAVLLYTGRHYYVSALRRGVGLRSRDEIEASAVWGMRIFLVTVVLFIFQLSLVGLDWQLSTLYVLTMLVIFTVISRLLAEAGVFFVHSYFYPCAMIWAFMGARAAGPNQLLVLAMLSGLLMIDPREAMMPFAMSGIHLVDRLKLRIGKTTLWGLVALVLGFVIATPVIIHLQYQRGAILASDWWSAHAVPTYPYDVNVQMTRRLEAQGALDRAYEVSGWERFTEIDPDGKFLVGFAAMFAMVILFSFLRYRFAKWPLHPLIFLVLGTFQSRILAFSFLLGYFIKSAVTRHGGAGLYRKLKPLMIGLIAGEMLAAVIPVVIGAIYYAVQGEPPKPFRIMPG
;
A
#
# COMPACT_ATOMS: atom_id res chain seq x y z
N MET A 1 -17.38 -6.86 -27.88
CA MET A 1 -17.86 -7.00 -26.49
C MET A 1 -19.32 -7.37 -26.54
N THR A 2 -19.72 -8.45 -25.86
CA THR A 2 -21.13 -8.87 -25.77
C THR A 2 -21.70 -8.40 -24.44
N LYS A 3 -23.02 -8.21 -24.33
CA LYS A 3 -23.67 -7.85 -23.05
C LYS A 3 -23.41 -8.93 -22.00
N ARG A 4 -23.42 -10.20 -22.44
CA ARG A 4 -23.12 -11.37 -21.62
C ARG A 4 -21.72 -11.32 -21.00
N SER A 5 -20.68 -11.01 -21.79
CA SER A 5 -19.30 -10.94 -21.26
C SER A 5 -19.12 -9.82 -20.23
N ILE A 6 -19.82 -8.69 -20.42
CA ILE A 6 -19.78 -7.57 -19.46
C ILE A 6 -20.46 -7.98 -18.15
N PHE A 7 -21.68 -8.50 -18.21
CA PHE A 7 -22.42 -8.91 -17.01
C PHE A 7 -21.64 -9.94 -16.18
N ILE A 8 -21.08 -10.96 -16.85
CA ILE A 8 -20.30 -12.01 -16.18
C ILE A 8 -19.00 -11.44 -15.63
N GLY A 9 -18.31 -10.55 -16.37
CA GLY A 9 -17.11 -9.88 -15.86
C GLY A 9 -17.38 -9.06 -14.61
N LEU A 10 -18.48 -8.31 -14.55
CA LEU A 10 -18.89 -7.55 -13.36
C LEU A 10 -19.23 -8.48 -12.19
N LEU A 11 -19.96 -9.57 -12.45
CA LEU A 11 -20.28 -10.56 -11.42
C LEU A 11 -19.01 -11.22 -10.86
N CYS A 12 -18.09 -11.65 -11.72
CA CYS A 12 -16.82 -12.22 -11.31
C CYS A 12 -15.96 -11.22 -10.52
N ALA A 13 -15.95 -9.94 -10.91
CA ALA A 13 -15.24 -8.90 -10.18
C ALA A 13 -15.80 -8.74 -8.75
N VAL A 14 -17.12 -8.68 -8.59
CA VAL A 14 -17.77 -8.60 -7.27
C VAL A 14 -17.51 -9.84 -6.42
N LEU A 15 -17.67 -11.04 -7.01
CA LEU A 15 -17.42 -12.30 -6.32
C LEU A 15 -15.95 -12.40 -5.87
N LEU A 16 -15.00 -12.01 -6.73
CA LEU A 16 -13.60 -11.95 -6.37
C LEU A 16 -13.40 -10.99 -5.18
N SER A 17 -14.02 -9.81 -5.22
CA SER A 17 -13.86 -8.82 -4.16
C SER A 17 -14.31 -9.30 -2.77
N VAL A 18 -15.29 -10.18 -2.71
CA VAL A 18 -15.79 -10.77 -1.46
C VAL A 18 -15.01 -12.02 -1.06
N ILE A 19 -14.76 -12.93 -2.01
CA ILE A 19 -14.20 -14.25 -1.71
C ILE A 19 -12.72 -14.19 -1.34
N THR A 20 -11.95 -13.25 -1.89
CA THR A 20 -10.50 -13.20 -1.62
C THR A 20 -10.19 -12.99 -0.14
N TYR A 21 -10.85 -12.03 0.52
CA TYR A 21 -10.63 -11.80 1.95
C TYR A 21 -10.93 -13.05 2.78
N PHE A 22 -12.05 -13.72 2.47
CA PHE A 22 -12.42 -14.97 3.11
C PHE A 22 -11.40 -16.09 2.84
N ASN A 23 -10.95 -16.28 1.61
CA ASN A 23 -9.93 -17.29 1.32
C ASN A 23 -8.60 -17.02 2.05
N ASP A 24 -8.13 -15.78 1.97
CA ASP A 24 -6.79 -15.44 2.38
C ASP A 24 -6.69 -15.39 3.90
N MET A 25 -7.71 -14.85 4.57
CA MET A 25 -7.69 -14.63 6.02
C MET A 25 -8.41 -15.71 6.81
N VAL A 26 -9.54 -16.21 6.30
CA VAL A 26 -10.32 -17.26 7.00
C VAL A 26 -9.83 -18.64 6.63
N MET A 27 -9.81 -19.00 5.34
CA MET A 27 -9.40 -20.33 4.91
C MET A 27 -7.88 -20.51 4.93
N LYS A 28 -7.12 -19.41 4.98
CA LYS A 28 -5.64 -19.39 4.96
C LYS A 28 -5.06 -20.17 3.78
N GLY A 29 -5.76 -20.13 2.64
CA GLY A 29 -5.34 -20.75 1.39
C GLY A 29 -4.17 -20.03 0.72
N THR A 30 -3.86 -20.42 -0.51
CA THR A 30 -2.99 -19.61 -1.38
C THR A 30 -3.71 -18.29 -1.68
N PHE A 31 -2.97 -17.18 -1.60
CA PHE A 31 -3.50 -15.85 -1.90
C PHE A 31 -4.14 -15.81 -3.29
N LEU A 32 -5.44 -15.51 -3.32
CA LEU A 32 -6.21 -15.44 -4.57
C LEU A 32 -5.74 -14.27 -5.45
N VAL A 33 -5.43 -13.15 -4.79
CA VAL A 33 -4.68 -12.03 -5.34
C VAL A 33 -3.56 -11.74 -4.35
N GLY A 34 -2.32 -11.97 -4.79
CA GLY A 34 -1.10 -11.75 -3.98
C GLY A 34 0.01 -11.01 -4.73
N ASN A 35 -0.19 -10.78 -6.04
CA ASN A 35 0.79 -10.28 -7.00
C ASN A 35 0.10 -9.94 -8.34
N TYR A 36 0.85 -9.41 -9.31
CA TYR A 36 0.34 -8.99 -10.63
C TYR A 36 -0.03 -10.14 -11.59
N LEU A 37 -0.03 -11.39 -11.11
CA LEU A 37 -0.50 -12.56 -11.82
C LEU A 37 -1.52 -13.31 -10.95
N PRO A 38 -2.73 -12.75 -10.76
CA PRO A 38 -3.68 -13.26 -9.78
C PRO A 38 -4.09 -14.71 -10.09
N VAL A 39 -3.90 -15.60 -9.12
CA VAL A 39 -4.29 -17.01 -9.21
C VAL A 39 -5.79 -17.12 -9.47
N ALA A 40 -6.58 -16.27 -8.81
CA ALA A 40 -8.03 -16.24 -8.97
C ALA A 40 -8.48 -15.85 -10.38
N VAL A 41 -7.64 -15.18 -11.18
CA VAL A 41 -7.96 -14.81 -12.56
C VAL A 41 -7.46 -15.87 -13.52
N PHE A 42 -6.17 -16.19 -13.47
CA PHE A 42 -5.56 -17.08 -14.46
C PHE A 42 -5.78 -18.56 -14.14
N GLY A 43 -5.71 -18.95 -12.88
CA GLY A 43 -5.99 -20.33 -12.45
C GLY A 43 -7.44 -20.72 -12.70
N THR A 44 -8.39 -19.84 -12.34
CA THR A 44 -9.82 -20.10 -12.61
C THR A 44 -10.15 -20.06 -14.09
N LEU A 45 -9.49 -19.20 -14.90
CA LEU A 45 -9.61 -19.20 -16.35
C LEU A 45 -9.19 -20.56 -16.93
N ILE A 46 -8.06 -21.12 -16.50
CA ILE A 46 -7.59 -22.43 -16.96
C ILE A 46 -8.59 -23.52 -16.55
N LEU A 47 -9.02 -23.57 -15.30
CA LEU A 47 -10.05 -24.52 -14.84
C LEU A 47 -11.34 -24.41 -15.65
N PHE A 48 -11.81 -23.18 -15.89
CA PHE A 48 -13.00 -22.92 -16.69
C PHE A 48 -12.85 -23.41 -18.13
N LEU A 49 -11.69 -23.18 -18.76
CA LEU A 49 -11.39 -23.64 -20.11
C LEU A 49 -11.26 -25.16 -20.22
N LEU A 50 -10.83 -25.84 -19.16
CA LEU A 50 -10.69 -27.29 -19.13
C LEU A 50 -12.01 -28.02 -18.85
N LEU A 51 -12.82 -27.48 -17.95
CA LEU A 51 -14.00 -28.17 -17.44
C LEU A 51 -15.28 -27.57 -18.00
N VAL A 52 -15.49 -26.27 -17.85
CA VAL A 52 -16.80 -25.64 -18.06
C VAL A 52 -17.04 -25.28 -19.52
N ASN A 53 -16.11 -24.59 -20.19
CA ASN A 53 -16.30 -24.14 -21.57
C ASN A 53 -16.51 -25.30 -22.56
N PRO A 54 -15.79 -26.43 -22.46
CA PRO A 54 -16.03 -27.60 -23.32
C PRO A 54 -17.40 -28.24 -23.07
N LEU A 55 -17.87 -28.30 -21.82
CA LEU A 55 -19.21 -28.79 -21.48
C LEU A 55 -20.30 -27.88 -22.04
N LEU A 56 -20.16 -26.56 -21.88
CA LEU A 56 -21.06 -25.58 -22.49
C LEU A 56 -21.11 -25.72 -24.01
N ARG A 57 -19.96 -25.97 -24.64
CA ARG A 57 -19.89 -26.19 -26.09
C ARG A 57 -20.57 -27.48 -26.55
N LYS A 58 -20.46 -28.56 -25.76
CA LYS A 58 -21.19 -29.82 -26.00
C LYS A 58 -22.71 -29.61 -25.92
N LEU A 59 -23.16 -28.78 -24.98
CA LEU A 59 -24.58 -28.45 -24.84
C LEU A 59 -25.09 -27.53 -25.97
N SER A 60 -24.37 -26.44 -26.26
CA SER A 60 -24.67 -25.55 -27.38
C SER A 60 -23.48 -24.65 -27.73
N ARG A 61 -23.17 -24.52 -29.03
CA ARG A 61 -22.15 -23.56 -29.51
C ARG A 61 -22.47 -22.10 -29.15
N ARG A 62 -23.74 -21.75 -28.90
CA ARG A 62 -24.12 -20.40 -28.46
C ARG A 62 -23.78 -20.13 -27.00
N LEU A 63 -23.67 -21.18 -26.18
CA LEU A 63 -23.36 -21.07 -24.75
C LEU A 63 -21.86 -21.04 -24.48
N SER A 64 -21.03 -21.59 -25.37
CA SER A 64 -19.56 -21.48 -25.23
C SER A 64 -19.08 -20.04 -25.36
N PHE A 65 -18.02 -19.70 -24.64
CA PHE A 65 -17.41 -18.38 -24.69
C PHE A 65 -16.29 -18.33 -25.73
N SER A 66 -16.30 -17.26 -26.52
CA SER A 66 -15.22 -16.93 -27.45
C SER A 66 -14.00 -16.35 -26.71
N GLY A 67 -12.82 -16.39 -27.35
CA GLY A 67 -11.61 -15.76 -26.80
C GLY A 67 -11.80 -14.26 -26.53
N ARG A 68 -12.57 -13.56 -27.37
CA ARG A 68 -12.90 -12.13 -27.18
C ARG A 68 -13.78 -11.87 -25.95
N GLU A 69 -14.72 -12.76 -25.65
CA GLU A 69 -15.58 -12.64 -24.48
C GLU A 69 -14.81 -12.92 -23.19
N LEU A 70 -13.99 -13.98 -23.19
CA LEU A 70 -13.13 -14.31 -22.05
C LEU A 70 -12.10 -13.22 -21.78
N ALA A 71 -11.49 -12.65 -22.81
CA ALA A 71 -10.59 -11.51 -22.63
C ALA A 71 -11.29 -10.27 -22.04
N THR A 72 -12.55 -10.05 -22.40
CA THR A 72 -13.35 -8.97 -21.79
C THR A 72 -13.57 -9.27 -20.30
N ILE A 73 -13.96 -10.51 -19.95
CA ILE A 73 -14.17 -10.93 -18.56
C ILE A 73 -12.87 -10.77 -17.76
N VAL A 74 -11.76 -11.33 -18.25
CA VAL A 74 -10.44 -11.24 -17.60
C VAL A 74 -10.02 -9.78 -17.41
N ALA A 75 -10.18 -8.94 -18.44
CA ALA A 75 -9.85 -7.52 -18.33
C ALA A 75 -10.68 -6.81 -17.24
N LEU A 76 -11.99 -7.08 -17.14
CA LEU A 76 -12.83 -6.49 -16.11
C LEU A 76 -12.46 -6.96 -14.71
N VAL A 77 -12.15 -8.25 -14.54
CA VAL A 77 -11.75 -8.80 -13.24
C VAL A 77 -10.39 -8.26 -12.80
N LEU A 78 -9.43 -8.06 -13.72
CA LEU A 78 -8.13 -7.45 -13.40
C LEU A 78 -8.28 -6.04 -12.79
N PHE A 79 -9.21 -5.22 -13.28
CA PHE A 79 -9.47 -3.90 -12.66
C PHE A 79 -9.95 -4.01 -11.21
N ALA A 80 -10.61 -5.10 -10.84
CA ALA A 80 -11.06 -5.34 -9.48
C ALA A 80 -9.95 -5.89 -8.58
N CYS A 81 -8.87 -6.48 -9.11
CA CYS A 81 -7.82 -7.15 -8.32
C CYS A 81 -7.06 -6.25 -7.33
N TYR A 82 -7.08 -4.93 -7.48
CA TYR A 82 -6.46 -4.03 -6.50
C TYR A 82 -7.18 -4.01 -5.13
N LEU A 83 -8.48 -4.32 -5.12
CA LEU A 83 -9.30 -4.20 -3.92
C LEU A 83 -9.11 -5.38 -2.96
N PRO A 84 -9.21 -6.64 -3.43
CA PRO A 84 -9.34 -7.79 -2.57
C PRO A 84 -8.06 -8.62 -2.62
N GLY A 85 -7.29 -8.65 -1.55
CA GLY A 85 -5.97 -9.31 -1.53
C GLY A 85 -5.07 -8.65 -0.49
N ARG A 86 -3.75 -8.66 -0.73
CA ARG A 86 -2.75 -7.88 0.05
C ARG A 86 -2.73 -6.39 -0.34
N GLY A 87 -3.60 -5.98 -1.27
CA GLY A 87 -3.80 -4.61 -1.69
C GLY A 87 -4.57 -3.79 -0.65
N LEU A 88 -5.48 -2.96 -1.12
CA LEU A 88 -6.04 -1.88 -0.32
C LEU A 88 -6.89 -2.35 0.88
N LEU A 89 -7.88 -3.23 0.65
CA LEU A 89 -8.84 -3.61 1.71
C LEU A 89 -8.22 -4.49 2.80
N HIS A 90 -7.03 -5.02 2.59
CA HIS A 90 -6.26 -5.76 3.61
C HIS A 90 -5.92 -4.91 4.82
N PHE A 91 -5.54 -3.66 4.55
CA PHE A 91 -5.06 -2.72 5.56
C PHE A 91 -6.12 -1.68 5.94
N PHE A 92 -7.12 -1.51 5.08
CA PHE A 92 -8.05 -0.39 5.14
C PHE A 92 -8.71 -0.20 6.51
N SER A 93 -9.43 -1.21 6.97
CA SER A 93 -10.16 -1.11 8.23
C SER A 93 -9.24 -1.13 9.45
N THR A 94 -8.16 -1.91 9.42
CA THR A 94 -7.21 -2.00 10.53
C THR A 94 -6.43 -0.69 10.72
N SER A 95 -5.99 -0.04 9.64
CA SER A 95 -5.32 1.27 9.69
C SER A 95 -6.21 2.41 10.18
N ILE A 96 -7.54 2.26 10.11
CA ILE A 96 -8.51 3.26 10.55
C ILE A 96 -8.92 3.06 12.02
N MET A 97 -9.10 1.80 12.46
CA MET A 97 -9.66 1.49 13.79
C MET A 97 -8.62 1.05 14.82
N LEU A 98 -7.60 0.27 14.45
CA LEU A 98 -6.60 -0.24 15.40
C LEU A 98 -5.65 0.82 16.00
N PRO A 99 -5.43 2.01 15.42
CA PRO A 99 -4.67 3.05 16.13
C PRO A 99 -5.23 3.36 17.51
N HIS A 100 -6.56 3.35 17.67
CA HIS A 100 -7.22 3.53 18.98
C HIS A 100 -6.92 2.41 19.96
N HIS A 101 -6.79 1.17 19.49
CA HIS A 101 -6.38 0.04 20.32
C HIS A 101 -4.92 0.16 20.77
N HIS A 102 -4.04 0.58 19.85
CA HIS A 102 -2.63 0.77 20.16
C HIS A 102 -2.38 1.96 21.10
N LEU A 103 -3.20 3.00 21.06
CA LEU A 103 -3.14 4.11 22.02
C LEU A 103 -3.25 3.61 23.48
N ARG A 104 -4.08 2.61 23.74
CA ARG A 104 -4.26 2.01 25.08
C ARG A 104 -3.04 1.23 25.57
N THR A 105 -2.16 0.77 24.66
CA THR A 105 -1.03 -0.11 24.97
C THR A 105 0.35 0.51 24.73
N LYS A 106 0.42 1.67 24.06
CA LYS A 106 1.65 2.39 23.74
C LYS A 106 1.72 3.73 24.49
N PRO A 107 2.47 3.81 25.60
CA PRO A 107 2.65 5.06 26.34
C PRO A 107 3.17 6.20 25.47
N SER A 108 4.04 5.90 24.50
CA SER A 108 4.59 6.91 23.59
C SER A 108 3.58 7.55 22.64
N TRP A 109 2.35 7.04 22.58
CA TRP A 109 1.27 7.59 21.77
C TRP A 109 0.26 8.41 22.57
N GLN A 110 0.29 8.27 23.90
CA GLN A 110 -0.61 8.97 24.79
C GLN A 110 -0.27 10.46 24.81
N ASN A 111 -1.29 11.28 25.08
CA ASN A 111 -1.06 12.68 25.38
C ASN A 111 -0.21 12.79 26.64
N GLU A 112 0.57 13.86 26.76
CA GLU A 112 1.08 14.22 28.08
C GLU A 112 -0.09 14.51 29.03
N PRO A 113 0.09 14.43 30.36
CA PRO A 113 -0.95 14.84 31.29
C PRO A 113 -1.42 16.28 31.00
N ALA A 114 -2.73 16.53 31.11
CA ALA A 114 -3.28 17.88 30.93
C ALA A 114 -2.80 18.87 32.01
N THR A 115 -2.29 18.36 33.12
CA THR A 115 -1.74 19.14 34.24
C THR A 115 -0.49 19.92 33.83
N ILE A 116 -0.35 21.11 34.38
CA ILE A 116 0.81 21.99 34.24
C ILE A 116 1.78 21.66 35.38
N ALA A 117 3.00 21.24 35.02
CA ALA A 117 4.09 21.09 35.98
C ALA A 117 4.79 22.43 36.25
N HIS A 118 5.52 22.52 37.36
CA HIS A 118 6.30 23.72 37.67
C HIS A 118 7.34 24.05 36.59
N SER A 119 7.89 23.04 35.91
CA SER A 119 8.83 23.20 34.80
C SER A 119 8.20 23.81 33.55
N ASP A 120 6.87 23.77 33.44
CA ASP A 120 6.15 24.17 32.24
C ASP A 120 5.80 25.66 32.27
N VAL A 121 5.94 26.32 33.43
CA VAL A 121 5.72 27.77 33.57
C VAL A 121 7.01 28.50 33.20
N MET A 122 6.96 29.25 32.10
CA MET A 122 8.08 30.03 31.58
C MET A 122 8.19 31.42 32.23
N ASP A 123 7.06 32.00 32.65
CA ASP A 123 7.00 33.33 33.29
C ASP A 123 5.94 33.36 34.40
N TRP A 124 6.39 33.25 35.65
CA TRP A 124 5.52 33.26 36.82
C TRP A 124 4.85 34.60 37.07
N GLN A 125 5.55 35.70 36.82
CA GLN A 125 5.03 37.04 37.12
C GLN A 125 3.89 37.39 36.16
N LYS A 126 4.05 37.04 34.88
CA LYS A 126 3.00 37.23 33.88
C LYS A 126 1.80 36.32 34.11
N LEU A 127 2.02 35.09 34.58
CA LEU A 127 0.93 34.18 34.95
C LEU A 127 0.04 34.78 36.06
N GLU A 128 0.64 35.31 37.13
CA GLU A 128 -0.08 35.96 38.22
C GLU A 128 -0.87 37.18 37.74
N GLN A 129 -0.28 38.01 36.87
CA GLN A 129 -0.95 39.18 36.32
C GLN A 129 -2.20 38.82 35.49
N ILE A 130 -2.12 37.77 34.67
CA ILE A 130 -3.25 37.30 33.85
C ILE A 130 -4.38 36.76 34.75
N LEU A 131 -4.04 36.01 35.79
CA LEU A 131 -5.04 35.39 36.67
C LEU A 131 -5.64 36.37 37.70
N ALA A 132 -4.93 37.44 38.08
CA ALA A 132 -5.42 38.47 39.01
C ALA A 132 -6.10 39.67 38.32
N GLY A 133 -6.04 39.78 36.99
CA GLY A 133 -6.58 40.91 36.23
C GLY A 133 -8.12 40.92 36.13
N SER A 134 -8.74 42.09 35.97
CA SER A 134 -10.17 42.20 35.67
C SER A 134 -10.39 42.28 34.15
N GLU A 135 -10.32 41.13 33.46
CA GLU A 135 -10.51 41.08 32.01
C GLU A 135 -12.00 41.00 31.60
N THR A 136 -12.31 41.52 30.41
CA THR A 136 -13.68 41.55 29.86
C THR A 136 -13.96 40.37 28.93
N GLU A 137 -12.93 39.63 28.50
CA GLU A 137 -13.13 38.45 27.66
C GLU A 137 -13.86 37.33 28.44
N PRO A 138 -14.96 36.77 27.89
CA PRO A 138 -15.79 35.79 28.59
C PRO A 138 -15.00 34.56 29.05
N ALA A 139 -14.06 34.13 28.22
CA ALA A 139 -13.28 32.92 28.41
C ALA A 139 -12.24 33.06 29.51
N LEU A 140 -11.50 34.17 29.52
CA LEU A 140 -10.53 34.47 30.58
C LEU A 140 -11.25 34.74 31.90
N SER A 141 -12.40 35.43 31.88
CA SER A 141 -13.23 35.61 33.08
C SER A 141 -13.75 34.27 33.64
N ALA A 142 -14.15 33.34 32.77
CA ALA A 142 -14.56 32.00 33.17
C ALA A 142 -13.40 31.19 33.78
N LEU A 143 -12.20 31.30 33.20
CA LEU A 143 -10.99 30.69 33.74
C LEU A 143 -10.63 31.27 35.11
N GLN A 144 -10.61 32.60 35.25
CA GLN A 144 -10.31 33.28 36.51
C GLN A 144 -11.29 32.86 37.62
N LYS A 145 -12.60 32.83 37.34
CA LYS A 145 -13.62 32.33 38.28
C LYS A 145 -13.41 30.86 38.64
N ALA A 146 -13.04 30.02 37.66
CA ALA A 146 -12.77 28.62 37.91
C ALA A 146 -11.57 28.46 38.86
N VAL A 147 -10.48 29.20 38.61
CA VAL A 147 -9.28 29.21 39.47
C VAL A 147 -9.62 29.73 40.87
N GLU A 148 -10.29 30.89 40.98
CA GLU A 148 -10.73 31.46 42.28
C GLU A 148 -11.56 30.46 43.08
N SER A 149 -12.52 29.78 42.44
CA SER A 149 -13.36 28.77 43.09
C SER A 149 -12.59 27.52 43.55
N SER A 150 -11.41 27.27 42.98
CA SER A 150 -10.50 26.19 43.33
C SER A 150 -9.51 26.58 44.43
N VAL A 151 -9.13 27.86 44.55
CA VAL A 151 -8.20 28.36 45.59
C VAL A 151 -8.73 28.11 47.01
N ASP A 152 -10.05 28.06 47.21
CA ASP A 152 -10.69 27.87 48.52
C ASP A 152 -10.81 26.40 48.98
N ARG A 153 -10.49 25.40 48.14
CA ARG A 153 -10.69 23.97 48.45
C ARG A 153 -9.36 23.25 48.66
N GLU A 154 -8.94 23.19 49.93
CA GLU A 154 -7.83 22.39 50.46
C GLU A 154 -6.50 22.50 49.69
N ALA A 155 -5.69 23.49 50.07
CA ALA A 155 -4.28 23.55 49.70
C ALA A 155 -3.55 22.25 50.10
N THR A 156 -3.31 21.37 49.13
CA THR A 156 -2.40 20.23 49.30
C THR A 156 -1.00 20.76 49.65
N ALA A 157 -0.43 20.25 50.75
CA ALA A 157 0.89 20.65 51.23
C ALA A 157 1.96 20.54 50.11
N PRO A 158 2.88 21.52 50.00
CA PRO A 158 3.91 21.52 48.96
C PRO A 158 4.85 20.31 49.11
N PRO A 159 5.33 19.72 48.00
CA PRO A 159 6.22 18.55 48.03
C PRO A 159 7.61 18.85 48.63
N SER A 160 7.94 20.14 48.81
CA SER A 160 9.13 20.63 49.51
C SER A 160 8.88 22.06 50.02
N GLU A 161 9.39 22.40 51.22
CA GLU A 161 9.38 23.78 51.72
C GLU A 161 10.04 24.72 50.71
N GLY A 162 9.36 25.82 50.31
CA GLY A 162 9.99 26.93 49.59
C GLY A 162 9.52 27.25 48.16
N ILE A 163 8.39 26.73 47.67
CA ILE A 163 7.82 27.15 46.37
C ILE A 163 6.67 28.14 46.63
N GLU A 164 6.94 29.46 46.54
CA GLU A 164 5.96 30.54 46.81
C GLU A 164 4.68 30.43 45.96
N ASN A 165 4.78 29.89 44.73
CA ASN A 165 3.66 29.88 43.77
C ASN A 165 2.91 28.54 43.67
N TRP A 166 3.15 27.61 44.60
CA TRP A 166 2.50 26.29 44.63
C TRP A 166 0.96 26.32 44.72
N PRO A 167 0.32 27.19 45.54
CA PRO A 167 -1.14 27.23 45.65
C PRO A 167 -1.83 27.63 44.34
N LEU A 168 -1.23 28.57 43.59
CA LEU A 168 -1.75 29.03 42.30
C LEU A 168 -1.71 27.92 41.25
N LEU A 169 -0.58 27.20 41.17
CA LEU A 169 -0.43 26.05 40.28
C LEU A 169 -1.42 24.92 40.63
N GLY A 170 -1.65 24.68 41.93
CA GLY A 170 -2.65 23.73 42.42
C GLY A 170 -4.06 24.10 41.97
N ALA A 171 -4.47 25.36 42.17
CA ALA A 171 -5.77 25.86 41.76
C ALA A 171 -5.98 25.79 40.24
N LEU A 172 -4.94 26.10 39.44
CA LEU A 172 -5.00 25.99 37.99
C LEU A 172 -5.16 24.53 37.53
N ASN A 173 -4.42 23.60 38.13
CA ASN A 173 -4.55 22.17 37.83
C ASN A 173 -5.89 21.60 38.28
N GLN A 174 -6.46 22.10 39.38
CA GLN A 174 -7.80 21.73 39.81
C GLN A 174 -8.88 22.28 38.88
N ALA A 175 -8.71 23.52 38.40
CA ALA A 175 -9.59 24.09 37.37
C ALA A 175 -9.57 23.24 36.09
N ILE A 176 -8.39 22.77 35.66
CA ILE A 176 -8.26 21.81 34.54
C ILE A 176 -9.01 20.51 34.85
N ALA A 177 -8.85 19.95 36.04
CA ALA A 177 -9.33 18.63 36.42
C ALA A 177 -10.85 18.53 36.65
N GLU A 178 -11.44 19.51 37.33
CA GLU A 178 -12.76 19.36 37.98
C GLU A 178 -13.86 20.25 37.39
N THR A 179 -13.50 21.29 36.63
CA THR A 179 -14.48 22.25 36.12
C THR A 179 -14.84 21.97 34.66
N THR A 180 -15.95 22.54 34.19
CA THR A 180 -16.37 22.50 32.78
C THR A 180 -16.49 23.93 32.23
N PHE A 181 -15.62 24.83 32.71
CA PHE A 181 -15.68 26.25 32.38
C PHE A 181 -15.57 26.47 30.87
N ALA A 182 -14.73 25.67 30.19
CA ALA A 182 -14.54 25.74 28.75
C ALA A 182 -15.75 25.27 27.93
N LEU A 183 -16.69 24.53 28.54
CA LEU A 183 -17.93 24.08 27.89
C LEU A 183 -19.08 25.08 28.06
N GLN A 184 -18.86 26.20 28.76
CA GLN A 184 -19.89 27.23 28.91
C GLN A 184 -20.13 27.95 27.56
N PRO A 185 -21.38 28.27 27.20
CA PRO A 185 -21.68 28.96 25.95
C PRO A 185 -20.93 30.30 25.85
N GLY A 186 -20.30 30.56 24.70
CA GLY A 186 -19.54 31.79 24.47
C GLY A 186 -18.11 31.81 25.02
N VAL A 187 -17.66 30.77 25.75
CA VAL A 187 -16.28 30.70 26.26
C VAL A 187 -15.29 30.24 25.19
N ALA A 188 -15.60 29.17 24.46
CA ALA A 188 -14.70 28.67 23.41
C ALA A 188 -14.90 29.35 22.05
N ASP A 189 -15.94 30.18 21.91
CA ASP A 189 -16.34 30.76 20.63
C ASP A 189 -15.34 31.82 20.14
N GLY A 190 -14.80 31.62 18.94
CA GLY A 190 -13.88 32.56 18.30
C GLY A 190 -12.41 32.40 18.71
N LEU A 191 -12.08 31.45 19.59
CA LEU A 191 -10.70 31.11 19.93
C LEU A 191 -10.05 30.24 18.85
N GLU A 192 -8.79 30.51 18.52
CA GLU A 192 -7.97 29.63 17.66
C GLU A 192 -7.50 28.41 18.45
N LEU A 193 -8.36 27.39 18.52
CA LEU A 193 -8.09 26.15 19.24
C LEU A 193 -7.42 25.11 18.36
N THR A 194 -6.76 24.13 18.98
CA THR A 194 -6.20 23.01 18.22
C THR A 194 -7.34 22.18 17.59
N PRO A 195 -7.14 21.58 16.39
CA PRO A 195 -8.16 20.76 15.75
C PRO A 195 -8.70 19.61 16.62
N TYR A 196 -7.87 19.11 17.53
CA TYR A 196 -8.26 18.11 18.52
C TYR A 196 -9.31 18.65 19.49
N VAL A 197 -9.09 19.85 20.05
CA VAL A 197 -10.00 20.49 21.00
C VAL A 197 -11.29 20.93 20.30
N GLU A 198 -11.21 21.47 19.09
CA GLU A 198 -12.38 21.78 18.27
C GLU A 198 -13.25 20.54 18.00
N GLU A 199 -12.60 19.39 17.70
CA GLU A 199 -13.34 18.14 17.51
C GLU A 199 -14.04 17.72 18.80
N LEU A 200 -13.37 17.80 19.95
CA LEU A 200 -13.97 17.47 21.25
C LEU A 200 -15.15 18.39 21.57
N LEU A 201 -15.03 19.69 21.32
CA LEU A 201 -16.13 20.67 21.49
C LEU A 201 -17.32 20.41 20.56
N SER A 202 -17.11 19.79 19.41
CA SER A 202 -18.19 19.42 18.49
C SER A 202 -18.99 18.18 18.91
N ARG A 203 -18.51 17.44 19.91
CA ARG A 203 -19.19 16.23 20.44
C ARG A 203 -20.32 16.62 21.39
N GLU A 204 -21.28 15.71 21.53
CA GLU A 204 -22.31 15.84 22.55
C GLU A 204 -21.68 15.79 23.95
N HIS A 205 -21.98 16.77 24.81
CA HIS A 205 -21.37 16.93 26.14
C HIS A 205 -21.51 15.70 27.04
N ASP A 206 -22.60 14.93 26.88
CA ASP A 206 -22.90 13.74 27.67
C ASP A 206 -21.95 12.56 27.38
N ILE A 207 -21.25 12.60 26.24
CA ILE A 207 -20.37 11.52 25.76
C ILE A 207 -18.90 11.81 26.11
N LEU A 208 -18.57 13.04 26.53
CA LEU A 208 -17.20 13.44 26.86
C LEU A 208 -16.71 12.76 28.14
N SER A 209 -15.57 12.07 28.04
CA SER A 209 -14.87 11.51 29.20
C SER A 209 -14.26 12.59 30.10
N SER A 210 -13.82 12.23 31.30
CA SER A 210 -13.08 13.15 32.18
C SER A 210 -11.79 13.65 31.53
N GLU A 211 -11.09 12.79 30.80
CA GLU A 211 -9.87 13.16 30.06
C GLU A 211 -10.18 14.13 28.91
N ASP A 212 -11.28 13.93 28.18
CA ASP A 212 -11.70 14.86 27.13
C ASP A 212 -11.99 16.24 27.71
N ARG A 213 -12.71 16.32 28.84
CA ARG A 213 -13.02 17.58 29.52
C ARG A 213 -11.74 18.31 29.97
N GLN A 214 -10.79 17.56 30.54
CA GLN A 214 -9.49 18.10 30.93
C GLN A 214 -8.71 18.64 29.73
N ALA A 215 -8.73 17.92 28.60
CA ALA A 215 -8.07 18.36 27.39
C ALA A 215 -8.72 19.62 26.78
N ILE A 216 -10.05 19.73 26.82
CA ILE A 216 -10.76 20.95 26.39
C ILE A 216 -10.37 22.13 27.28
N ASN A 217 -10.46 21.96 28.61
CA ASN A 217 -10.06 22.98 29.57
C ASN A 217 -8.62 23.44 29.34
N ARG A 218 -7.69 22.48 29.20
CA ARG A 218 -6.28 22.74 28.96
C ARG A 218 -6.05 23.46 27.63
N GLY A 219 -6.75 23.07 26.57
CA GLY A 219 -6.67 23.71 25.27
C GLY A 219 -7.14 25.17 25.27
N VAL A 220 -8.19 25.49 26.02
CA VAL A 220 -8.64 26.88 26.21
C VAL A 220 -7.60 27.68 27.02
N ILE A 221 -7.03 27.08 28.09
CA ILE A 221 -5.97 27.70 28.89
C ILE A 221 -4.72 28.01 28.05
N ASP A 222 -4.34 27.12 27.15
CA ASP A 222 -3.15 27.29 26.29
C ASP A 222 -3.24 28.53 25.39
N VAL A 223 -4.45 28.92 24.97
CA VAL A 223 -4.67 30.14 24.17
C VAL A 223 -4.34 31.39 25.00
N PHE A 224 -4.83 31.47 26.24
CA PHE A 224 -4.62 32.64 27.11
C PHE A 224 -3.23 32.70 27.74
N LEU A 225 -2.63 31.54 28.00
CA LEU A 225 -1.30 31.43 28.60
C LEU A 225 -0.21 31.21 27.55
N ALA A 226 -0.47 31.56 26.29
CA ALA A 226 0.51 31.47 25.22
C ALA A 226 1.78 32.28 25.54
N GLY A 227 2.94 31.61 25.49
CA GLY A 227 4.22 32.21 25.85
C GLY A 227 4.45 32.42 27.35
N VAL A 228 3.51 31.98 28.20
CA VAL A 228 3.63 31.97 29.68
C VAL A 228 3.77 30.54 30.19
N VAL A 229 3.01 29.62 29.63
CA VAL A 229 3.06 28.18 29.93
C VAL A 229 3.35 27.40 28.65
N VAL A 230 4.14 26.34 28.75
CA VAL A 230 4.39 25.42 27.65
C VAL A 230 3.04 24.83 27.20
N PRO A 231 2.69 24.91 25.89
CA PRO A 231 1.44 24.36 25.38
C PRO A 231 1.33 22.85 25.61
N HIS A 232 0.11 22.36 25.80
CA HIS A 232 -0.15 20.94 25.99
C HIS A 232 0.30 20.10 24.79
N ARG A 233 1.18 19.14 25.04
CA ARG A 233 1.75 18.30 23.99
C ARG A 233 0.87 17.09 23.72
N LEU A 234 0.21 17.15 22.58
CA LEU A 234 -0.67 16.10 22.10
C LEU A 234 0.12 14.92 21.51
N GLY A 235 -0.33 13.71 21.86
CA GLY A 235 0.11 12.47 21.26
C GLY A 235 -0.16 12.44 19.75
N PRO A 236 0.55 11.58 19.00
CA PRO A 236 0.43 11.51 17.55
C PRO A 236 -1.00 11.15 17.09
N LEU A 237 -1.77 10.37 17.87
CA LEU A 237 -3.16 10.04 17.49
C LEU A 237 -4.12 11.23 17.66
N ALA A 238 -3.96 12.02 18.73
CA ALA A 238 -4.76 13.22 18.97
C ALA A 238 -4.49 14.30 17.90
N ARG A 239 -3.27 14.34 17.34
CA ARG A 239 -2.90 15.23 16.23
C ARG A 239 -3.32 14.72 14.86
N ALA A 240 -3.77 13.46 14.74
CA ALA A 240 -4.21 12.91 13.48
C ALA A 240 -5.58 13.48 13.08
N PRO A 241 -5.82 13.78 11.80
CA PRO A 241 -7.11 14.29 11.36
C PRO A 241 -8.24 13.27 11.62
N ALA A 242 -9.27 13.68 12.37
CA ALA A 242 -10.38 12.81 12.76
C ALA A 242 -11.08 12.12 11.57
N ARG A 243 -11.13 12.79 10.41
CA ARG A 243 -11.73 12.23 9.18
C ARG A 243 -10.97 11.03 8.62
N MET A 244 -9.72 10.80 9.04
CA MET A 244 -8.91 9.67 8.60
C MET A 244 -9.08 8.44 9.52
N LEU A 245 -9.76 8.58 10.67
CA LEU A 245 -9.87 7.58 11.73
C LEU A 245 -11.32 7.13 11.97
N GLY A 246 -11.47 5.96 12.59
CA GLY A 246 -12.76 5.49 13.08
C GLY A 246 -13.23 6.30 14.28
N ASP A 247 -14.52 6.53 14.39
CA ASP A 247 -15.12 7.27 15.52
C ASP A 247 -15.56 6.30 16.62
N ILE A 248 -14.84 6.31 17.74
CA ILE A 248 -15.08 5.44 18.89
C ILE A 248 -15.78 6.16 20.06
N SER A 249 -16.20 7.41 19.87
CA SER A 249 -16.67 8.28 20.96
C SER A 249 -17.95 7.78 21.62
N ARG A 250 -18.93 7.29 20.84
CA ARG A 250 -20.26 6.93 21.35
C ARG A 250 -20.30 5.64 22.17
N ASP A 251 -19.62 4.60 21.70
CA ASP A 251 -19.63 3.27 22.32
C ASP A 251 -18.31 2.57 21.99
N SER A 252 -17.29 2.82 22.80
CA SER A 252 -15.96 2.27 22.60
C SER A 252 -15.94 0.75 22.77
N THR A 253 -16.77 0.20 23.66
CA THR A 253 -16.83 -1.25 23.91
C THR A 253 -17.35 -2.00 22.70
N ARG A 254 -18.48 -1.57 22.13
CA ARG A 254 -19.01 -2.22 20.92
C ARG A 254 -18.17 -1.90 19.69
N THR A 255 -17.66 -0.67 19.59
CA THR A 255 -16.98 -0.21 18.38
C THR A 255 -15.55 -0.71 18.29
N LEU A 256 -14.75 -0.51 19.33
CA LEU A 256 -13.33 -0.86 19.33
C LEU A 256 -13.11 -2.27 19.88
N ASP A 257 -13.63 -2.59 21.07
CA ASP A 257 -13.39 -3.91 21.66
C ASP A 257 -14.10 -4.99 20.84
N GLY A 258 -15.32 -4.71 20.36
CA GLY A 258 -16.04 -5.56 19.40
C GLY A 258 -15.33 -5.70 18.05
N PHE A 259 -14.62 -4.68 17.56
CA PHE A 259 -13.80 -4.82 16.35
C PHE A 259 -12.55 -5.65 16.61
N VAL A 260 -11.90 -5.47 17.75
CA VAL A 260 -10.65 -6.15 18.11
C VAL A 260 -10.89 -7.64 18.39
N ALA A 261 -11.83 -7.95 19.28
CA ALA A 261 -12.10 -9.30 19.78
C ALA A 261 -13.20 -10.04 19.00
N GLY A 262 -14.10 -9.31 18.34
CA GLY A 262 -15.29 -9.86 17.69
C GLY A 262 -16.54 -9.77 18.57
N LEU A 263 -17.68 -9.59 17.92
CA LEU A 263 -19.01 -9.51 18.54
C LEU A 263 -19.73 -10.87 18.56
N ALA A 264 -19.30 -11.84 17.75
CA ALA A 264 -19.96 -13.15 17.71
C ALA A 264 -19.62 -14.00 18.93
N GLN A 265 -20.63 -14.70 19.45
CA GLN A 265 -20.44 -15.72 20.47
C GLN A 265 -20.41 -17.11 19.80
N GLY A 266 -19.27 -17.80 19.89
CA GLY A 266 -19.08 -19.11 19.25
C GLY A 266 -19.22 -19.05 17.72
N GLU A 267 -20.06 -19.92 17.15
CA GLU A 267 -20.31 -19.99 15.71
C GLU A 267 -21.46 -19.08 15.23
N ALA A 268 -22.05 -18.28 16.12
CA ALA A 268 -23.16 -17.40 15.77
C ALA A 268 -22.75 -16.37 14.70
N LYS A 269 -23.67 -16.06 13.79
CA LYS A 269 -23.50 -14.95 12.84
C LYS A 269 -24.14 -13.70 13.44
N ILE A 270 -23.44 -12.58 13.36
CA ILE A 270 -24.01 -11.29 13.72
C ILE A 270 -24.80 -10.72 12.52
N PRO A 271 -25.97 -10.12 12.72
CA PRO A 271 -26.66 -9.37 11.67
C PRO A 271 -25.86 -8.12 11.28
N TYR A 272 -26.05 -7.63 10.05
CA TYR A 272 -25.38 -6.41 9.57
C TYR A 272 -25.76 -5.16 10.38
N SER A 273 -26.92 -5.15 11.04
CA SER A 273 -27.33 -4.08 11.96
C SER A 273 -26.46 -3.99 13.21
N ASP A 274 -25.75 -5.06 13.57
CA ASP A 274 -24.98 -5.08 14.80
C ASP A 274 -23.64 -4.35 14.67
N VAL A 275 -23.17 -4.20 13.43
CA VAL A 275 -21.98 -3.41 13.09
C VAL A 275 -22.26 -1.93 13.36
N PRO A 276 -21.43 -1.23 14.14
CA PRO A 276 -21.62 0.19 14.44
C PRO A 276 -21.22 1.06 13.24
N TRP A 277 -22.05 1.10 12.20
CA TRP A 277 -21.75 1.82 10.95
C TRP A 277 -21.44 3.31 11.15
N HIS A 278 -22.03 3.95 12.16
CA HIS A 278 -21.76 5.34 12.51
C HIS A 278 -20.26 5.60 12.70
N ALA A 279 -19.54 4.69 13.37
CA ALA A 279 -18.11 4.77 13.63
C ALA A 279 -17.25 4.86 12.35
N TRP A 280 -17.79 4.35 11.23
CA TRP A 280 -17.08 4.28 9.96
C TRP A 280 -17.50 5.38 8.99
N THR A 281 -18.70 5.97 9.14
CA THR A 281 -19.27 6.91 8.17
C THR A 281 -18.31 8.05 7.79
N ARG A 282 -17.73 8.74 8.79
CA ARG A 282 -16.80 9.84 8.61
C ARG A 282 -15.55 9.42 7.83
N ALA A 283 -14.94 8.30 8.23
CA ALA A 283 -13.75 7.76 7.60
C ALA A 283 -14.02 7.28 6.16
N LEU A 284 -15.15 6.60 5.93
CA LEU A 284 -15.55 6.11 4.61
C LEU A 284 -15.84 7.27 3.65
N LEU A 285 -16.56 8.30 4.10
CA LEU A 285 -16.86 9.48 3.27
C LEU A 285 -15.59 10.25 2.86
N PHE A 286 -14.53 10.16 3.66
CA PHE A 286 -13.24 10.74 3.32
C PHE A 286 -12.41 9.83 2.40
N TRP A 287 -12.15 8.60 2.84
CA TRP A 287 -11.21 7.72 2.15
C TRP A 287 -11.76 7.19 0.83
N MET A 288 -13.06 6.89 0.73
CA MET A 288 -13.61 6.22 -0.45
C MET A 288 -13.53 7.10 -1.71
N PRO A 289 -13.96 8.38 -1.68
CA PRO A 289 -13.75 9.28 -2.82
C PRO A 289 -12.28 9.49 -3.16
N LEU A 290 -11.42 9.55 -2.14
CA LEU A 290 -9.98 9.74 -2.31
C LEU A 290 -9.32 8.58 -3.04
N ILE A 291 -9.59 7.34 -2.61
CA ILE A 291 -9.10 6.11 -3.25
C ILE A 291 -9.60 5.99 -4.70
N LEU A 292 -10.89 6.26 -4.93
CA LEU A 292 -11.48 6.21 -6.27
C LEU A 292 -10.82 7.24 -7.19
N THR A 293 -10.51 8.42 -6.67
CA THR A 293 -9.79 9.47 -7.43
C THR A 293 -8.41 8.97 -7.85
N VAL A 294 -7.66 8.32 -6.95
CA VAL A 294 -6.35 7.72 -7.29
C VAL A 294 -6.47 6.62 -8.34
N CYS A 295 -7.47 5.74 -8.21
CA CYS A 295 -7.69 4.66 -9.18
C CYS A 295 -7.98 5.21 -10.57
N VAL A 296 -8.88 6.18 -10.67
CA VAL A 296 -9.23 6.83 -11.94
C VAL A 296 -8.04 7.60 -12.52
N MET A 297 -7.26 8.27 -11.67
CA MET A 297 -6.04 8.99 -12.07
C MET A 297 -5.03 8.07 -12.75
N VAL A 298 -4.68 6.96 -12.12
CA VAL A 298 -3.65 6.05 -12.66
C VAL A 298 -4.14 5.24 -13.85
N VAL A 299 -5.45 4.96 -13.94
CA VAL A 299 -6.06 4.38 -15.15
C VAL A 299 -6.02 5.39 -16.31
N GLY A 300 -6.32 6.66 -16.05
CA GLY A 300 -6.21 7.75 -17.02
C GLY A 300 -4.79 7.90 -17.55
N LEU A 301 -3.79 7.88 -16.66
CA LEU A 301 -2.37 7.87 -17.03
C LEU A 301 -2.01 6.60 -17.82
N GLY A 302 -2.50 5.44 -17.42
CA GLY A 302 -2.29 4.17 -18.11
C GLY A 302 -2.76 4.22 -19.57
N LEU A 303 -3.93 4.81 -19.85
CA LEU A 303 -4.42 5.00 -21.22
C LEU A 303 -3.49 5.85 -22.09
N VAL A 304 -2.84 6.87 -21.49
CA VAL A 304 -1.86 7.70 -22.20
C VAL A 304 -0.61 6.88 -22.53
N LEU A 305 -0.05 6.20 -21.53
CA LEU A 305 1.20 5.46 -21.64
C LEU A 305 1.09 4.19 -22.49
N HIS A 306 -0.09 3.58 -22.55
CA HIS A 306 -0.35 2.33 -23.26
C HIS A 306 0.14 2.36 -24.72
N ARG A 307 -0.19 3.41 -25.47
CA ARG A 307 0.20 3.52 -26.89
C ARG A 307 1.71 3.64 -27.06
N GLN A 308 2.35 4.44 -26.21
CA GLN A 308 3.81 4.60 -26.22
C GLN A 308 4.50 3.25 -25.99
N TRP A 309 4.07 2.50 -24.98
CA TRP A 309 4.68 1.23 -24.61
C TRP A 309 4.41 0.11 -25.61
N THR A 310 3.24 0.08 -26.23
CA THR A 310 2.87 -1.00 -27.17
C THR A 310 3.35 -0.74 -28.61
N THR A 311 3.23 0.49 -29.09
CA THR A 311 3.43 0.82 -30.50
C THR A 311 4.79 1.43 -30.78
N HIS A 312 5.29 2.32 -29.91
CA HIS A 312 6.59 2.96 -30.13
C HIS A 312 7.74 2.16 -29.50
N GLU A 313 7.50 1.52 -28.35
CA GLU A 313 8.54 0.79 -27.60
C GLU A 313 8.41 -0.74 -27.68
N HIS A 314 7.32 -1.26 -28.26
CA HIS A 314 7.08 -2.69 -28.49
C HIS A 314 7.35 -3.59 -27.28
N LEU A 315 6.87 -3.18 -26.09
CA LEU A 315 7.05 -3.97 -24.88
C LEU A 315 6.39 -5.36 -25.01
N PRO A 316 6.99 -6.40 -24.42
CA PRO A 316 6.57 -7.79 -24.61
C PRO A 316 5.30 -8.19 -23.84
N TYR A 317 4.98 -7.56 -22.70
CA TYR A 317 3.88 -7.93 -21.80
C TYR A 317 3.74 -9.45 -21.56
N PRO A 318 4.74 -10.12 -20.97
CA PRO A 318 4.79 -11.58 -20.89
C PRO A 318 3.57 -12.21 -20.20
N THR A 319 3.07 -11.58 -19.13
CA THR A 319 1.88 -12.04 -18.39
C THR A 319 0.61 -12.00 -19.24
N VAL A 320 0.45 -10.97 -20.06
CA VAL A 320 -0.69 -10.83 -20.97
C VAL A 320 -0.56 -11.78 -22.16
N GLU A 321 0.65 -11.99 -22.69
CA GLU A 321 0.88 -12.97 -23.75
C GLU A 321 0.63 -14.40 -23.26
N PHE A 322 0.96 -14.73 -22.00
CA PHE A 322 0.53 -15.97 -21.36
C PHE A 322 -0.99 -16.09 -21.35
N ALA A 323 -1.71 -15.09 -20.84
CA ALA A 323 -3.16 -15.07 -20.82
C ALA A 323 -3.77 -15.25 -22.21
N ARG A 324 -3.29 -14.49 -23.20
CA ARG A 324 -3.71 -14.55 -24.60
C ARG A 324 -3.50 -15.93 -25.20
N SER A 325 -2.37 -16.58 -24.88
CA SER A 325 -2.04 -17.91 -25.40
C SER A 325 -3.01 -19.00 -24.94
N LEU A 326 -3.69 -18.81 -23.80
CA LEU A 326 -4.67 -19.74 -23.26
C LEU A 326 -6.06 -19.57 -23.88
N LEU A 327 -6.36 -18.41 -24.47
CA LEU A 327 -7.69 -18.12 -25.01
C LEU A 327 -8.01 -19.02 -26.21
N PRO A 328 -9.26 -19.50 -26.32
CA PRO A 328 -9.67 -20.40 -27.40
C PRO A 328 -9.81 -19.67 -28.73
N ASP A 329 -9.49 -20.39 -29.81
CA ASP A 329 -9.82 -19.95 -31.17
C ASP A 329 -11.32 -20.17 -31.43
N ASP A 330 -11.89 -19.33 -32.30
CA ASP A 330 -13.34 -19.34 -32.62
C ASP A 330 -13.84 -20.70 -33.13
N ASP A 331 -12.99 -21.48 -33.80
CA ASP A 331 -13.39 -22.75 -34.44
C ASP A 331 -13.27 -23.98 -33.54
N SER A 332 -12.43 -23.96 -32.50
CA SER A 332 -12.00 -25.19 -31.84
C SER A 332 -12.26 -25.29 -30.35
N GLY A 333 -12.65 -24.17 -29.70
CA GLY A 333 -12.98 -24.13 -28.28
C GLY A 333 -11.80 -24.40 -27.34
N TRP A 334 -10.64 -24.77 -27.88
CA TRP A 334 -9.36 -24.93 -27.20
C TRP A 334 -8.37 -23.96 -27.81
N SER A 335 -7.36 -23.56 -27.04
CA SER A 335 -6.25 -22.79 -27.58
C SER A 335 -5.26 -23.68 -28.33
N PRO A 336 -4.52 -23.15 -29.32
CA PRO A 336 -3.45 -23.87 -30.00
C PRO A 336 -2.41 -24.45 -29.05
N VAL A 337 -2.08 -23.74 -27.96
CA VAL A 337 -1.06 -24.19 -27.00
C VAL A 337 -1.53 -25.41 -26.21
N MET A 338 -2.79 -25.46 -25.80
CA MET A 338 -3.36 -26.57 -25.01
C MET A 338 -3.54 -27.86 -25.81
N ARG A 339 -3.44 -27.80 -27.14
CA ARG A 339 -3.42 -28.99 -28.02
C ARG A 339 -2.03 -29.64 -28.08
N SER A 340 -0.99 -28.96 -27.65
CA SER A 340 0.38 -29.48 -27.66
C SER A 340 0.60 -30.46 -26.51
N ARG A 341 1.20 -31.63 -26.79
CA ARG A 341 1.62 -32.58 -25.75
C ARG A 341 2.68 -31.99 -24.82
N LEU A 342 3.52 -31.09 -25.32
CA LEU A 342 4.54 -30.42 -24.51
C LEU A 342 3.94 -29.48 -23.47
N PHE A 343 2.81 -28.84 -23.77
CA PHE A 343 2.09 -28.03 -22.80
C PHE A 343 1.64 -28.90 -21.61
N TRP A 344 1.02 -30.04 -21.91
CA TRP A 344 0.57 -30.97 -20.87
C TRP A 344 1.71 -31.60 -20.09
N LEU A 345 2.84 -31.90 -20.73
CA LEU A 345 4.03 -32.36 -20.03
C LEU A 345 4.47 -31.35 -18.96
N GLY A 346 4.58 -30.06 -19.32
CA GLY A 346 4.95 -29.01 -18.36
C GLY A 346 3.91 -28.83 -17.25
N ALA A 347 2.63 -28.76 -17.63
CA ALA A 347 1.54 -28.53 -16.69
C ALA A 347 1.36 -29.68 -15.70
N LEU A 348 1.37 -30.93 -16.17
CA LEU A 348 1.15 -32.10 -15.33
C LEU A 348 2.34 -32.40 -14.42
N VAL A 349 3.58 -32.16 -14.86
CA VAL A 349 4.76 -32.34 -13.99
C VAL A 349 4.73 -31.38 -12.82
N VAL A 350 4.51 -30.08 -13.08
CA VAL A 350 4.43 -29.07 -12.01
C VAL A 350 3.22 -29.32 -11.11
N LEU A 351 2.07 -29.64 -11.70
CA LEU A 351 0.87 -29.98 -10.94
C LEU A 351 1.10 -31.19 -10.03
N ALA A 352 1.73 -32.26 -10.53
CA ALA A 352 2.01 -33.46 -9.75
C ALA A 352 2.94 -33.18 -8.55
N ILE A 353 3.99 -32.38 -8.76
CA ILE A 353 4.90 -31.96 -7.68
C ILE A 353 4.12 -31.25 -6.56
N HIS A 354 3.31 -30.26 -6.91
CA HIS A 354 2.57 -29.49 -5.91
C HIS A 354 1.41 -30.26 -5.29
N MET A 355 0.72 -31.12 -6.04
CA MET A 355 -0.35 -31.96 -5.47
C MET A 355 0.19 -33.03 -4.54
N ASN A 356 1.37 -33.59 -4.82
CA ASN A 356 2.08 -34.44 -3.87
C ASN A 356 2.40 -33.66 -2.58
N ASN A 357 2.95 -32.45 -2.71
CA ASN A 357 3.25 -31.62 -1.54
C ASN A 357 2.00 -31.21 -0.76
N TYR A 358 0.88 -30.95 -1.44
CA TYR A 358 -0.41 -30.71 -0.79
C TYR A 358 -0.89 -31.95 -0.02
N ALA A 359 -0.79 -33.14 -0.63
CA ALA A 359 -1.14 -34.39 0.02
C ALA A 359 -0.24 -34.67 1.25
N CYS A 360 1.06 -34.35 1.19
CA CYS A 360 1.96 -34.44 2.35
C CYS A 360 1.53 -33.59 3.55
N VAL A 361 0.83 -32.46 3.34
CA VAL A 361 0.29 -31.64 4.45
C VAL A 361 -0.83 -32.39 5.18
N TRP A 362 -1.62 -33.18 4.46
CA TRP A 362 -2.70 -33.97 5.03
C TRP A 362 -2.20 -35.28 5.63
N TRP A 363 -1.26 -35.96 4.95
CA TRP A 363 -0.70 -37.26 5.32
C TRP A 363 0.84 -37.23 5.39
N PRO A 364 1.42 -36.54 6.39
CA PRO A 364 2.87 -36.35 6.49
C PRO A 364 3.64 -37.65 6.73
N ASP A 365 3.03 -38.65 7.39
CA ASP A 365 3.70 -39.91 7.74
C ASP A 365 3.81 -40.89 6.56
N ASN A 366 3.00 -40.69 5.52
CA ASN A 366 2.87 -41.63 4.40
C ASN A 366 3.51 -41.13 3.10
N LEU A 367 3.77 -39.82 2.98
CA LEU A 367 4.18 -39.19 1.73
C LEU A 367 5.43 -38.33 1.91
N ILE A 368 6.33 -38.37 0.92
CA ILE A 368 7.57 -37.60 0.94
C ILE A 368 7.39 -36.31 0.11
N PRO A 369 7.61 -35.11 0.68
CA PRO A 369 7.48 -33.87 -0.06
C PRO A 369 8.65 -33.67 -1.03
N VAL A 370 8.35 -33.18 -2.23
CA VAL A 370 9.33 -32.72 -3.21
C VAL A 370 9.77 -31.31 -2.82
N LYS A 371 11.01 -31.18 -2.32
CA LYS A 371 11.55 -29.90 -1.87
C LYS A 371 11.82 -28.97 -3.07
N THR A 372 11.10 -27.86 -3.14
CA THR A 372 11.34 -26.77 -4.11
C THR A 372 12.24 -25.66 -3.55
N VAL A 373 12.60 -25.75 -2.27
CA VAL A 373 13.55 -24.88 -1.58
C VAL A 373 14.78 -25.71 -1.24
N LEU A 374 15.95 -25.25 -1.67
CA LEU A 374 17.22 -25.85 -1.28
C LEU A 374 17.79 -25.04 -0.13
N ASP A 375 18.10 -25.69 1.00
CA ASP A 375 18.70 -25.00 2.14
C ASP A 375 20.22 -25.00 2.03
N LEU A 376 20.77 -23.85 1.63
CA LEU A 376 22.20 -23.62 1.51
C LEU A 376 22.71 -22.62 2.56
N GLU A 377 21.91 -22.27 3.58
CA GLU A 377 22.33 -21.37 4.65
C GLU A 377 23.66 -21.77 5.33
N PRO A 378 23.99 -23.05 5.53
CA PRO A 378 25.30 -23.42 6.08
C PRO A 378 26.49 -22.91 5.29
N LEU A 379 26.34 -22.70 3.97
CA LEU A 379 27.40 -22.13 3.10
C LEU A 379 27.59 -20.63 3.33
N LEU A 380 26.61 -19.92 3.90
CA LEU A 380 26.71 -18.47 4.13
C LEU A 380 27.89 -18.11 5.04
N LYS A 381 28.24 -19.01 5.98
CA LYS A 381 29.41 -18.86 6.86
C LYS A 381 30.74 -18.72 6.10
N LEU A 382 30.81 -19.18 4.86
CA LEU A 382 31.99 -19.04 4.00
C LEU A 382 32.08 -17.65 3.34
N PHE A 383 31.00 -16.85 3.41
CA PHE A 383 30.87 -15.56 2.75
C PHE A 383 30.44 -14.46 3.74
N PRO A 384 31.30 -14.07 4.70
CA PRO A 384 30.96 -13.13 5.78
C PRO A 384 30.58 -11.73 5.28
N VAL A 385 31.01 -11.34 4.07
CA VAL A 385 30.55 -10.09 3.43
C VAL A 385 29.07 -10.19 3.07
N LEU A 386 28.64 -11.29 2.46
CA LEU A 386 27.24 -11.49 2.09
C LEU A 386 26.35 -11.63 3.33
N GLU A 387 26.86 -12.28 4.37
CA GLU A 387 26.16 -12.39 5.66
C GLU A 387 25.88 -11.01 6.27
N ARG A 388 26.90 -10.15 6.35
CA ARG A 388 26.75 -8.76 6.80
C ARG A 388 25.82 -7.93 5.92
N GLY A 389 25.79 -8.22 4.62
CA GLY A 389 24.88 -7.58 3.68
C GLY A 389 23.44 -8.09 3.75
N GLY A 390 23.14 -8.99 4.68
CA GLY A 390 21.82 -9.53 4.90
C GLY A 390 21.39 -10.50 3.81
N ALA A 391 22.22 -11.49 3.46
CA ALA A 391 21.95 -12.54 2.47
C ALA A 391 20.82 -13.55 2.84
N TRP A 392 19.90 -13.17 3.72
CA TRP A 392 18.72 -13.97 4.04
C TRP A 392 17.84 -14.18 2.80
N GLY A 393 17.40 -15.43 2.60
CA GLY A 393 16.58 -15.86 1.46
C GLY A 393 17.37 -16.24 0.20
N ILE A 394 18.48 -15.58 -0.13
CA ILE A 394 19.26 -15.89 -1.35
C ILE A 394 20.09 -17.18 -1.24
N PHE A 395 20.42 -17.60 -0.02
CA PHE A 395 20.98 -18.93 0.30
C PHE A 395 19.89 -19.98 0.60
N LYS A 396 18.62 -19.64 0.38
CA LYS A 396 17.50 -20.59 0.31
C LYS A 396 16.85 -20.55 -1.07
N PRO A 397 17.60 -20.85 -2.15
CA PRO A 397 17.08 -20.72 -3.51
C PRO A 397 15.80 -21.53 -3.67
N THR A 398 14.76 -20.82 -4.12
CA THR A 398 13.41 -21.35 -4.29
C THR A 398 13.10 -21.46 -5.79
N ILE A 399 12.58 -22.61 -6.20
CA ILE A 399 12.13 -22.86 -7.56
C ILE A 399 10.64 -22.48 -7.65
N ILE A 400 10.37 -21.40 -8.38
CA ILE A 400 9.02 -20.93 -8.74
C ILE A 400 8.90 -21.15 -10.25
N PHE A 401 8.10 -22.13 -10.64
CA PHE A 401 8.01 -22.60 -12.02
C PHE A 401 7.45 -21.52 -12.95
N THR A 402 6.58 -20.65 -12.45
CA THR A 402 6.06 -19.49 -13.18
C THR A 402 7.16 -18.49 -13.53
N ALA A 403 8.07 -18.20 -12.58
CA ALA A 403 9.19 -17.30 -12.83
C ALA A 403 10.18 -17.89 -13.83
N VAL A 404 10.46 -19.20 -13.74
CA VAL A 404 11.27 -19.92 -14.74
C VAL A 404 10.62 -19.86 -16.12
N GLY A 405 9.30 -20.06 -16.20
CA GLY A 405 8.52 -19.99 -17.43
C GLY A 405 8.56 -18.59 -18.07
N PHE A 406 8.37 -17.51 -17.29
CA PHE A 406 8.47 -16.15 -17.83
C PHE A 406 9.87 -15.77 -18.25
N ALA A 407 10.89 -16.14 -17.49
CA ALA A 407 12.29 -15.90 -17.83
C ALA A 407 12.65 -16.44 -19.24
N TYR A 408 12.00 -17.51 -19.68
CA TYR A 408 12.17 -18.05 -21.04
C TYR A 408 11.69 -17.09 -22.15
N PHE A 409 10.67 -16.28 -21.88
CA PHE A 409 10.11 -15.31 -22.83
C PHE A 409 10.83 -13.96 -22.82
N LEU A 410 11.56 -13.65 -21.75
CA LEU A 410 12.30 -12.40 -21.56
C LEU A 410 13.62 -12.36 -22.29
N ALA A 411 14.09 -11.17 -22.63
CA ALA A 411 15.45 -11.00 -23.15
C ALA A 411 16.48 -11.52 -22.11
N THR A 412 17.55 -12.13 -22.62
CA THR A 412 18.52 -12.88 -21.80
C THR A 412 19.26 -11.98 -20.81
N ASP A 413 19.55 -10.73 -21.21
CA ASP A 413 20.09 -9.65 -20.36
C ASP A 413 19.14 -9.27 -19.22
N VAL A 414 17.83 -9.20 -19.49
CA VAL A 414 16.80 -8.89 -18.48
C VAL A 414 16.75 -10.00 -17.42
N SER A 415 16.62 -11.26 -17.83
CA SER A 415 16.56 -12.38 -16.87
C SER A 415 17.81 -12.51 -16.02
N LEU A 416 18.99 -12.31 -16.62
CA LEU A 416 20.26 -12.29 -15.89
C LEU A 416 20.27 -11.18 -14.84
N SER A 417 19.85 -9.98 -15.22
CA SER A 417 19.83 -8.80 -14.36
C SER A 417 18.89 -8.98 -13.16
N LEU A 418 17.67 -9.48 -13.39
CA LEU A 418 16.71 -9.78 -12.33
C LEU A 418 17.22 -10.86 -11.37
N GLY A 419 17.92 -11.86 -11.92
CA GLY A 419 18.51 -12.95 -11.15
C GLY A 419 19.71 -12.52 -10.29
N LEU A 420 20.55 -11.63 -10.79
CA LEU A 420 21.77 -11.19 -10.10
C LEU A 420 21.55 -10.06 -9.09
N ALA A 421 20.47 -9.29 -9.20
CA ALA A 421 20.27 -8.08 -8.39
C ALA A 421 20.44 -8.33 -6.87
N PRO A 422 19.79 -9.35 -6.27
CA PRO A 422 19.88 -9.57 -4.81
C PRO A 422 21.26 -9.97 -4.33
N TYR A 423 22.00 -10.73 -5.15
CA TYR A 423 23.37 -11.10 -4.84
C TYR A 423 24.28 -9.87 -4.87
N LEU A 424 24.11 -9.00 -5.87
CA LEU A 424 24.86 -7.75 -5.98
C LEU A 424 24.54 -6.79 -4.82
N TYR A 425 23.25 -6.67 -4.46
CA TYR A 425 22.85 -5.84 -3.31
C TYR A 425 23.49 -6.34 -2.01
N CYS A 426 23.42 -7.64 -1.71
CA CYS A 426 24.03 -8.17 -0.49
C CYS A 426 25.54 -7.96 -0.48
N LEU A 427 26.21 -8.04 -1.63
CA LEU A 427 27.64 -7.72 -1.72
C LEU A 427 27.90 -6.24 -1.39
N ILE A 428 27.16 -5.32 -2.01
CA ILE A 428 27.33 -3.87 -1.80
C ILE A 428 27.01 -3.50 -0.35
N ALA A 429 25.85 -3.92 0.16
CA ALA A 429 25.43 -3.68 1.54
C ALA A 429 26.42 -4.28 2.54
N GLY A 430 26.97 -5.46 2.26
CA GLY A 430 27.96 -6.12 3.10
C GLY A 430 29.30 -5.40 3.16
N VAL A 431 29.75 -4.85 2.02
CA VAL A 431 30.95 -4.01 1.95
C VAL A 431 30.73 -2.71 2.72
N LEU A 432 29.60 -2.03 2.50
CA LEU A 432 29.24 -0.80 3.20
C LEU A 432 29.15 -1.01 4.72
N ALA A 433 28.50 -2.10 5.15
CA ALA A 433 28.44 -2.49 6.55
C ALA A 433 29.84 -2.76 7.14
N GLY A 434 30.76 -3.31 6.33
CA GLY A 434 32.16 -3.49 6.71
C GLY A 434 32.92 -2.19 6.95
N TYR A 435 32.49 -1.08 6.34
CA TYR A 435 32.99 0.27 6.61
C TYR A 435 32.17 1.03 7.66
N GLY A 436 31.25 0.36 8.36
CA GLY A 436 30.40 0.98 9.39
C GLY A 436 29.22 1.78 8.84
N VAL A 437 28.92 1.68 7.53
CA VAL A 437 27.76 2.34 6.92
C VAL A 437 26.54 1.42 7.05
N ALA A 438 25.63 1.77 7.96
CA ALA A 438 24.36 1.07 8.10
C ALA A 438 23.39 1.47 6.97
N MET A 439 22.84 0.48 6.26
CA MET A 439 21.83 0.71 5.22
C MET A 439 20.51 1.25 5.83
N GLY A 440 20.21 0.86 7.07
CA GLY A 440 18.96 1.20 7.76
C GLY A 440 17.76 0.44 7.18
N THR A 441 16.93 -0.12 8.05
CA THR A 441 15.75 -0.89 7.67
C THR A 441 14.53 -0.39 8.44
N GLY A 442 13.45 -0.09 7.72
CA GLY A 442 12.14 0.21 8.32
C GLY A 442 11.20 0.93 7.37
N HIS A 443 9.92 0.85 7.69
CA HIS A 443 8.83 1.30 6.84
C HIS A 443 8.48 2.77 7.12
N LEU A 444 8.11 3.51 6.07
CA LEU A 444 7.74 4.93 6.13
C LEU A 444 8.81 5.90 6.68
N GLN A 445 10.04 5.43 6.93
CA GLN A 445 11.14 6.22 7.47
C GLN A 445 12.26 6.48 6.45
N VAL A 446 13.09 7.48 6.73
CA VAL A 446 14.29 7.78 5.94
C VAL A 446 15.37 6.75 6.22
N SER A 447 15.92 6.14 5.16
CA SER A 447 17.04 5.20 5.25
C SER A 447 17.90 5.24 3.99
N LEU A 448 19.13 4.72 4.07
CA LEU A 448 19.99 4.59 2.89
C LEU A 448 19.46 3.52 1.92
N ASP A 449 18.83 2.46 2.44
CA ASP A 449 18.16 1.45 1.61
C ASP A 449 17.02 2.07 0.77
N SER A 450 16.12 2.84 1.40
CA SER A 450 15.04 3.53 0.68
C SER A 450 15.57 4.58 -0.30
N SER A 451 16.72 5.21 -0.02
CA SER A 451 17.34 6.16 -0.94
C SER A 451 17.85 5.50 -2.23
N PHE A 452 18.33 4.25 -2.15
CA PHE A 452 18.78 3.52 -3.31
C PHE A 452 17.63 3.23 -4.28
N TYR A 453 16.50 2.72 -3.76
CA TYR A 453 15.32 2.47 -4.58
C TYR A 453 14.71 3.77 -5.11
N ALA A 454 14.62 4.81 -4.27
CA ALA A 454 14.18 6.13 -4.68
C ALA A 454 14.97 6.65 -5.89
N GLY A 455 16.31 6.66 -5.80
CA GLY A 455 17.19 7.10 -6.89
C GLY A 455 16.99 6.26 -8.15
N ALA A 456 16.89 4.94 -8.01
CA ALA A 456 16.69 4.04 -9.14
C ALA A 456 15.33 4.26 -9.85
N TYR A 457 14.25 4.43 -9.08
CA TYR A 457 12.91 4.67 -9.63
C TYR A 457 12.81 6.03 -10.33
N PHE A 458 13.33 7.10 -9.72
CA PHE A 458 13.36 8.42 -10.36
C PHE A 458 14.26 8.43 -11.60
N GLY A 459 15.40 7.73 -11.57
CA GLY A 459 16.27 7.55 -12.73
C GLY A 459 15.53 6.86 -13.88
N MET A 460 14.81 5.77 -13.58
CA MET A 460 14.04 5.05 -14.59
C MET A 460 12.87 5.88 -15.11
N PHE A 461 12.18 6.63 -14.25
CA PHE A 461 11.13 7.54 -14.66
C PHE A 461 11.66 8.65 -15.58
N ALA A 462 12.83 9.21 -15.31
CA ALA A 462 13.47 10.19 -16.19
C ALA A 462 13.79 9.60 -17.57
N VAL A 463 14.28 8.35 -17.63
CA VAL A 463 14.47 7.63 -18.90
C VAL A 463 13.15 7.49 -19.65
N LEU A 464 12.07 7.08 -18.97
CA LEU A 464 10.75 6.93 -19.58
C LEU A 464 10.18 8.24 -20.13
N LEU A 465 10.33 9.34 -19.38
CA LEU A 465 9.94 10.67 -19.85
C LEU A 465 10.75 11.08 -21.07
N TYR A 466 12.06 10.82 -21.07
CA TYR A 466 12.94 11.16 -22.19
C TYR A 466 12.60 10.37 -23.46
N THR A 467 12.36 9.05 -23.37
CA THR A 467 12.04 8.21 -24.53
C THR A 467 10.69 8.54 -25.15
N GLY A 468 9.70 8.89 -24.33
CA GLY A 468 8.34 9.21 -24.79
C GLY A 468 8.02 10.70 -24.97
N ARG A 469 8.98 11.61 -24.72
CA ARG A 469 8.74 13.07 -24.60
C ARG A 469 7.88 13.69 -25.69
N HIS A 470 8.12 13.35 -26.96
CA HIS A 470 7.38 13.92 -28.09
C HIS A 470 5.92 13.49 -28.07
N TYR A 471 5.67 12.20 -27.87
CA TYR A 471 4.32 11.66 -27.77
C TYR A 471 3.58 12.19 -26.53
N TYR A 472 4.23 12.23 -25.36
CA TYR A 472 3.60 12.73 -24.14
C TYR A 472 3.25 14.23 -24.22
N VAL A 473 4.12 15.05 -24.80
CA VAL A 473 3.84 16.48 -25.04
C VAL A 473 2.68 16.64 -26.01
N SER A 474 2.65 15.85 -27.08
CA SER A 474 1.53 15.81 -28.02
C SER A 474 0.21 15.41 -27.33
N ALA A 475 0.24 14.39 -26.46
CA ALA A 475 -0.92 13.94 -25.70
C ALA A 475 -1.42 15.00 -24.72
N LEU A 476 -0.49 15.68 -24.03
CA LEU A 476 -0.80 16.78 -23.13
C LEU A 476 -1.48 17.94 -23.87
N ARG A 477 -0.89 18.39 -24.99
CA ARG A 477 -1.46 19.45 -25.84
C ARG A 477 -2.88 19.13 -26.27
N ARG A 478 -3.12 17.91 -26.78
CA ARG A 478 -4.47 17.47 -27.18
C ARG A 478 -5.43 17.35 -25.99
N GLY A 479 -4.92 16.90 -24.84
CA GLY A 479 -5.67 16.81 -23.58
C GLY A 479 -6.26 18.16 -23.18
N VAL A 480 -5.43 19.22 -23.20
CA VAL A 480 -5.84 20.60 -22.87
C VAL A 480 -6.51 21.36 -24.02
N GLY A 481 -6.82 20.69 -25.14
CA GLY A 481 -7.56 21.28 -26.27
C GLY A 481 -6.70 22.00 -27.32
N LEU A 482 -5.37 22.00 -27.18
CA LEU A 482 -4.47 22.55 -28.18
C LEU A 482 -4.30 21.62 -29.39
N ARG A 483 -3.92 22.20 -30.53
CA ARG A 483 -3.57 21.43 -31.74
C ARG A 483 -2.21 20.74 -31.54
N SER A 484 -2.09 19.50 -32.01
CA SER A 484 -0.82 18.78 -32.11
C SER A 484 -0.62 18.26 -33.54
N ARG A 485 0.63 18.00 -33.90
CA ARG A 485 1.01 17.46 -35.22
C ARG A 485 0.77 15.95 -35.31
N ASP A 486 0.89 15.24 -34.18
CA ASP A 486 0.74 13.78 -34.14
C ASP A 486 -0.74 13.39 -34.01
N GLU A 487 -1.13 12.33 -34.69
CA GLU A 487 -2.44 11.70 -34.50
C GLU A 487 -2.45 10.92 -33.18
N ILE A 488 -3.36 11.31 -32.28
CA ILE A 488 -3.50 10.69 -30.96
C ILE A 488 -4.90 10.10 -30.84
N GLU A 489 -4.96 8.84 -30.40
CA GLU A 489 -6.21 8.14 -30.19
C GLU A 489 -7.12 8.85 -29.19
N ALA A 490 -8.42 8.82 -29.44
CA ALA A 490 -9.41 9.46 -28.57
C ALA A 490 -9.36 8.93 -27.12
N SER A 491 -9.06 7.64 -26.93
CA SER A 491 -8.87 7.03 -25.60
C SER A 491 -7.73 7.66 -24.82
N ALA A 492 -6.59 7.95 -25.47
CA ALA A 492 -5.45 8.60 -24.82
C ALA A 492 -5.73 10.08 -24.52
N VAL A 493 -6.44 10.80 -25.40
CA VAL A 493 -6.85 12.20 -25.15
C VAL A 493 -7.80 12.30 -23.96
N TRP A 494 -8.82 11.45 -23.90
CA TRP A 494 -9.73 11.40 -22.74
C TRP A 494 -9.02 10.91 -21.48
N GLY A 495 -8.11 9.93 -21.60
CA GLY A 495 -7.25 9.48 -20.51
C GLY A 495 -6.42 10.63 -19.91
N MET A 496 -5.81 11.45 -20.76
CA MET A 496 -5.05 12.64 -20.34
C MET A 496 -5.95 13.67 -19.63
N ARG A 497 -7.15 13.96 -20.14
CA ARG A 497 -8.09 14.89 -19.49
C ARG A 497 -8.49 14.42 -18.11
N ILE A 498 -8.89 13.15 -18.02
CA ILE A 498 -9.28 12.53 -16.75
C ILE A 498 -8.11 12.60 -15.77
N PHE A 499 -6.91 12.19 -16.21
CA PHE A 499 -5.69 12.25 -15.41
C PHE A 499 -5.45 13.66 -14.82
N LEU A 500 -5.43 14.71 -15.66
CA LEU A 500 -5.20 16.09 -15.21
C LEU A 500 -6.26 16.56 -14.20
N VAL A 501 -7.54 16.29 -14.47
CA VAL A 501 -8.63 16.67 -13.54
C VAL A 501 -8.48 15.94 -12.21
N THR A 502 -8.19 14.63 -12.24
CA THR A 502 -8.02 13.85 -11.01
C THR A 502 -6.77 14.20 -10.22
N VAL A 503 -5.69 14.66 -10.86
CA VAL A 503 -4.50 15.19 -10.16
C VAL A 503 -4.90 16.43 -9.34
N VAL A 504 -5.60 17.38 -9.95
CA VAL A 504 -6.05 18.60 -9.26
C VAL A 504 -7.05 18.25 -8.15
N LEU A 505 -8.01 17.37 -8.43
CA LEU A 505 -8.98 16.91 -7.44
C LEU A 505 -8.30 16.22 -6.25
N PHE A 506 -7.30 15.39 -6.50
CA PHE A 506 -6.58 14.68 -5.44
C PHE A 506 -5.76 15.64 -4.58
N ILE A 507 -5.05 16.61 -5.18
CA ILE A 507 -4.35 17.66 -4.43
C ILE A 507 -5.34 18.45 -3.55
N PHE A 508 -6.49 18.84 -4.11
CA PHE A 508 -7.54 19.52 -3.35
C PHE A 508 -8.07 18.67 -2.19
N GLN A 509 -8.35 17.38 -2.41
CA GLN A 509 -8.78 16.45 -1.36
C GLN A 509 -7.76 16.33 -0.23
N LEU A 510 -6.45 16.32 -0.54
CA LEU A 510 -5.40 16.29 0.47
C LEU A 510 -5.35 17.60 1.28
N SER A 511 -5.54 18.75 0.62
CA SER A 511 -5.62 20.03 1.29
C SER A 511 -6.83 20.19 2.21
N LEU A 512 -7.95 19.50 1.95
CA LEU A 512 -9.10 19.45 2.86
C LEU A 512 -8.82 18.77 4.20
N VAL A 513 -7.70 18.06 4.33
CA VAL A 513 -7.25 17.39 5.56
C VAL A 513 -6.14 18.17 6.27
N GLY A 514 -5.87 19.40 5.82
CA GLY A 514 -4.82 20.24 6.37
C GLY A 514 -3.43 19.95 5.81
N LEU A 515 -3.29 19.14 4.75
CA LEU A 515 -2.00 18.95 4.08
C LEU A 515 -1.70 20.15 3.16
N ASP A 516 -0.55 20.78 3.33
CA ASP A 516 -0.11 21.87 2.48
C ASP A 516 -0.08 21.43 1.01
N TRP A 517 -0.59 22.27 0.10
CA TRP A 517 -0.76 21.89 -1.31
C TRP A 517 0.59 21.61 -2.01
N GLN A 518 1.67 22.21 -1.53
CA GLN A 518 3.04 21.94 -2.00
C GLN A 518 3.46 20.51 -1.66
N LEU A 519 3.26 20.09 -0.41
CA LEU A 519 3.54 18.72 0.04
C LEU A 519 2.63 17.70 -0.65
N SER A 520 1.36 18.07 -0.83
CA SER A 520 0.38 17.31 -1.61
C SER A 520 0.89 17.08 -3.04
N THR A 521 1.40 18.12 -3.70
CA THR A 521 1.95 18.01 -5.06
C THR A 521 3.16 17.09 -5.11
N LEU A 522 4.11 17.23 -4.19
CA LEU A 522 5.29 16.35 -4.09
C LEU A 522 4.88 14.88 -3.83
N TYR A 523 3.85 14.66 -3.01
CA TYR A 523 3.30 13.34 -2.73
C TYR A 523 2.72 12.72 -4.01
N VAL A 524 1.87 13.44 -4.73
CA VAL A 524 1.29 12.96 -6.00
C VAL A 524 2.38 12.63 -7.01
N LEU A 525 3.37 13.51 -7.19
CA LEU A 525 4.47 13.27 -8.13
C LEU A 525 5.25 11.98 -7.78
N THR A 526 5.59 11.80 -6.51
CA THR A 526 6.32 10.61 -6.05
C THR A 526 5.49 9.33 -6.24
N MET A 527 4.19 9.40 -5.94
CA MET A 527 3.26 8.30 -6.16
C MET A 527 3.15 7.91 -7.65
N LEU A 528 3.07 8.90 -8.55
CA LEU A 528 3.02 8.66 -10.00
C LEU A 528 4.31 8.04 -10.53
N VAL A 529 5.47 8.42 -9.98
CA VAL A 529 6.76 7.76 -10.28
C VAL A 529 6.69 6.28 -9.93
N ILE A 530 6.26 5.95 -8.71
CA ILE A 530 6.14 4.56 -8.24
C ILE A 530 5.22 3.74 -9.17
N PHE A 531 3.99 4.21 -9.39
CA PHE A 531 3.02 3.47 -10.20
C PHE A 531 3.47 3.30 -11.65
N THR A 532 4.08 4.32 -12.25
CA THR A 532 4.56 4.26 -13.63
C THR A 532 5.70 3.24 -13.77
N VAL A 533 6.67 3.27 -12.85
CA VAL A 533 7.86 2.40 -12.91
C VAL A 533 7.52 0.95 -12.59
N ILE A 534 6.63 0.69 -11.63
CA ILE A 534 6.15 -0.68 -11.36
C ILE A 534 5.36 -1.23 -12.55
N SER A 535 4.48 -0.42 -13.14
CA SER A 535 3.75 -0.81 -14.35
C SER A 535 4.69 -1.12 -15.51
N ARG A 536 5.78 -0.36 -15.62
CA ARG A 536 6.83 -0.61 -16.60
C ARG A 536 7.57 -1.91 -16.35
N LEU A 537 7.95 -2.22 -15.11
CA LEU A 537 8.59 -3.49 -14.74
C LEU A 537 7.75 -4.70 -15.13
N LEU A 538 6.43 -4.63 -14.91
CA LEU A 538 5.50 -5.68 -15.32
C LEU A 538 5.42 -5.78 -16.86
N ALA A 539 5.25 -4.66 -17.55
CA ALA A 539 5.09 -4.63 -19.00
C ALA A 539 6.35 -5.07 -19.78
N GLU A 540 7.53 -4.65 -19.31
CA GLU A 540 8.81 -4.92 -19.97
C GLU A 540 9.38 -6.29 -19.56
N ALA A 541 9.36 -6.60 -18.28
CA ALA A 541 10.09 -7.73 -17.72
C ALA A 541 9.19 -8.81 -17.11
N GLY A 542 7.86 -8.64 -17.12
CA GLY A 542 6.94 -9.65 -16.58
C GLY A 542 7.16 -9.95 -15.09
N VAL A 543 7.81 -9.04 -14.35
CA VAL A 543 8.06 -9.20 -12.92
C VAL A 543 6.74 -9.01 -12.20
N PHE A 544 6.05 -10.12 -11.96
CA PHE A 544 4.70 -10.11 -11.40
C PHE A 544 4.68 -9.89 -9.89
N PHE A 545 5.80 -10.08 -9.20
CA PHE A 545 5.92 -9.89 -7.75
C PHE A 545 7.06 -8.89 -7.47
N VAL A 546 6.69 -7.67 -7.10
CA VAL A 546 7.61 -6.52 -6.96
C VAL A 546 7.12 -5.54 -5.91
N HIS A 547 8.03 -4.83 -5.26
CA HIS A 547 7.74 -3.79 -4.28
C HIS A 547 8.78 -2.66 -4.41
N SER A 548 8.41 -1.41 -4.12
CA SER A 548 9.31 -0.25 -4.33
C SER A 548 10.31 -0.02 -3.21
N TYR A 549 9.99 -0.38 -1.96
CA TYR A 549 10.83 -0.22 -0.75
C TYR A 549 11.18 1.24 -0.40
N PHE A 550 10.48 2.20 -1.01
CA PHE A 550 10.47 3.59 -0.61
C PHE A 550 9.06 4.16 -0.70
N TYR A 551 8.81 5.20 0.10
CA TYR A 551 7.48 5.77 0.32
C TYR A 551 7.50 7.28 0.08
N PRO A 552 6.40 7.88 -0.40
CA PRO A 552 6.32 9.34 -0.59
C PRO A 552 6.62 10.14 0.68
N CYS A 553 6.13 9.71 1.85
CA CYS A 553 6.42 10.40 3.11
C CYS A 553 7.92 10.42 3.44
N ALA A 554 8.60 9.29 3.31
CA ALA A 554 10.03 9.17 3.56
C ALA A 554 10.85 10.00 2.57
N MET A 555 10.43 10.04 1.30
CA MET A 555 11.08 10.86 0.27
C MET A 555 10.98 12.35 0.61
N ILE A 556 9.76 12.83 0.89
CA ILE A 556 9.53 14.24 1.22
C ILE A 556 10.30 14.60 2.49
N TRP A 557 10.27 13.74 3.51
CA TRP A 557 11.05 13.92 4.73
C TRP A 557 12.55 14.00 4.45
N ALA A 558 13.10 13.12 3.61
CA ALA A 558 14.53 13.11 3.31
C ALA A 558 15.00 14.36 2.54
N PHE A 559 14.20 14.87 1.60
CA PHE A 559 14.56 16.04 0.79
C PHE A 559 14.27 17.37 1.48
N MET A 560 13.24 17.44 2.32
CA MET A 560 12.90 18.67 3.05
C MET A 560 13.63 18.76 4.38
N GLY A 561 13.91 17.65 5.03
CA GLY A 561 14.34 17.62 6.43
C GLY A 561 13.14 17.62 7.38
N ALA A 562 13.40 17.24 8.64
CA ALA A 562 12.34 17.10 9.64
C ALA A 562 11.66 18.45 9.96
N ARG A 563 12.45 19.53 10.04
CA ARG A 563 11.95 20.86 10.40
C ARG A 563 11.01 21.44 9.33
N ALA A 564 11.46 21.44 8.06
CA ALA A 564 10.66 21.95 6.95
C ALA A 564 9.45 21.06 6.63
N ALA A 565 9.55 19.73 6.78
CA ALA A 565 8.43 18.84 6.54
C ALA A 565 7.28 19.10 7.53
N GLY A 566 7.60 19.35 8.80
CA GLY A 566 6.62 19.59 9.86
C GLY A 566 6.04 18.28 10.42
N PRO A 567 5.94 18.10 11.77
CA PRO A 567 5.47 16.86 12.36
C PRO A 567 4.05 16.47 11.94
N ASN A 568 3.10 17.40 11.96
CA ASN A 568 1.69 17.12 11.64
C ASN A 568 1.49 16.79 10.16
N GLN A 569 2.17 17.53 9.27
CA GLN A 569 2.14 17.27 7.84
C GLN A 569 2.74 15.90 7.52
N LEU A 570 3.88 15.54 8.14
CA LEU A 570 4.50 14.23 7.93
C LEU A 570 3.64 13.09 8.48
N LEU A 571 2.92 13.28 9.58
CA LEU A 571 1.95 12.31 10.09
C LEU A 571 0.88 12.01 9.03
N VAL A 572 0.27 13.05 8.45
CA VAL A 572 -0.73 12.88 7.39
C VAL A 572 -0.14 12.20 6.16
N LEU A 573 1.05 12.61 5.71
CA LEU A 573 1.77 11.96 4.60
C LEU A 573 2.08 10.48 4.89
N ALA A 574 2.44 10.15 6.12
CA ALA A 574 2.73 8.78 6.55
C ALA A 574 1.45 7.94 6.63
N MET A 575 0.33 8.49 7.10
CA MET A 575 -0.97 7.81 7.08
C MET A 575 -1.42 7.51 5.64
N LEU A 576 -1.30 8.49 4.74
CA LEU A 576 -1.57 8.30 3.30
C LEU A 576 -0.66 7.23 2.69
N SER A 577 0.64 7.28 2.98
CA SER A 577 1.61 6.30 2.49
C SER A 577 1.34 4.89 3.06
N GLY A 578 1.01 4.80 4.35
CA GLY A 578 0.69 3.56 5.04
C GLY A 578 -0.57 2.88 4.49
N LEU A 579 -1.55 3.65 4.02
CA LEU A 579 -2.76 3.07 3.44
C LEU A 579 -2.63 2.79 1.93
N LEU A 580 -2.13 3.75 1.16
CA LEU A 580 -2.16 3.66 -0.31
C LEU A 580 -0.92 2.96 -0.87
N MET A 581 0.24 3.14 -0.24
CA MET A 581 1.56 2.81 -0.81
C MET A 581 2.33 1.77 -0.01
N ILE A 582 1.80 1.25 1.11
CA ILE A 582 2.57 0.35 1.98
C ILE A 582 2.98 -0.93 1.25
N ASP A 583 2.13 -1.41 0.33
CA ASP A 583 2.37 -2.64 -0.43
C ASP A 583 1.96 -2.50 -1.90
N PRO A 584 2.79 -1.86 -2.73
CA PRO A 584 2.45 -1.58 -4.13
C PRO A 584 2.66 -2.81 -5.02
N ARG A 585 2.61 -4.04 -4.50
CA ARG A 585 2.67 -5.29 -5.31
C ARG A 585 1.33 -5.67 -5.95
N GLU A 586 0.26 -5.02 -5.52
CA GLU A 586 -1.10 -5.17 -6.05
C GLU A 586 -1.67 -3.84 -6.56
N ALA A 587 -0.83 -2.88 -6.94
CA ALA A 587 -1.29 -1.57 -7.38
C ALA A 587 -2.29 -1.64 -8.56
N MET A 588 -3.19 -0.66 -8.63
CA MET A 588 -4.21 -0.56 -9.69
C MET A 588 -3.60 -0.52 -11.10
N MET A 589 -2.59 0.32 -11.31
CA MET A 589 -2.12 0.65 -12.66
C MET A 589 -1.58 -0.55 -13.44
N PRO A 590 -0.73 -1.44 -12.88
CA PRO A 590 -0.26 -2.62 -13.61
C PRO A 590 -1.39 -3.61 -13.97
N PHE A 591 -2.40 -3.76 -13.13
CA PHE A 591 -3.59 -4.57 -13.45
C PHE A 591 -4.40 -3.95 -14.59
N ALA A 592 -4.68 -2.65 -14.51
CA ALA A 592 -5.41 -1.92 -15.54
C ALA A 592 -4.67 -1.97 -16.89
N MET A 593 -3.34 -1.78 -16.89
CA MET A 593 -2.50 -1.87 -18.08
C MET A 593 -2.52 -3.28 -18.69
N SER A 594 -2.48 -4.32 -17.86
CA SER A 594 -2.58 -5.71 -18.32
C SER A 594 -3.93 -5.99 -18.99
N GLY A 595 -5.03 -5.52 -18.39
CA GLY A 595 -6.37 -5.62 -18.96
C GLY A 595 -6.54 -4.85 -20.27
N ILE A 596 -6.05 -3.60 -20.32
CA ILE A 596 -6.06 -2.76 -21.52
C ILE A 596 -5.27 -3.42 -22.66
N HIS A 597 -4.06 -3.92 -22.36
CA HIS A 597 -3.23 -4.59 -23.35
C HIS A 597 -3.90 -5.87 -23.88
N LEU A 598 -4.50 -6.70 -23.02
CA LEU A 598 -5.18 -7.92 -23.46
C LEU A 598 -6.31 -7.63 -24.47
N VAL A 599 -7.09 -6.60 -24.19
CA VAL A 599 -8.22 -6.14 -25.01
C VAL A 599 -7.73 -5.58 -26.35
N ASP A 600 -6.66 -4.79 -26.33
CA ASP A 600 -6.03 -4.22 -27.53
C ASP A 600 -5.48 -5.32 -28.46
N ARG A 601 -4.82 -6.35 -27.92
CA ARG A 601 -4.31 -7.50 -28.70
C ARG A 601 -5.41 -8.27 -29.44
N LEU A 602 -6.65 -8.20 -28.96
CA LEU A 602 -7.82 -8.80 -29.60
C LEU A 602 -8.65 -7.80 -30.41
N LYS A 603 -8.13 -6.58 -30.62
CA LYS A 603 -8.73 -5.48 -31.37
C LYS A 603 -10.12 -5.10 -30.83
N LEU A 604 -10.29 -5.17 -29.51
CA LEU A 604 -11.50 -4.75 -28.82
C LEU A 604 -11.43 -3.25 -28.48
N ARG A 605 -12.60 -2.64 -28.18
CA ARG A 605 -12.69 -1.20 -27.93
C ARG A 605 -12.15 -0.84 -26.54
N ILE A 606 -10.92 -0.36 -26.46
CA ILE A 606 -10.22 0.01 -25.22
C ILE A 606 -11.09 0.91 -24.32
N GLY A 607 -11.54 2.06 -24.81
CA GLY A 607 -12.29 3.03 -23.99
C GLY A 607 -13.57 2.47 -23.35
N LYS A 608 -14.32 1.60 -24.06
CA LYS A 608 -15.51 0.96 -23.49
C LYS A 608 -15.14 -0.07 -22.43
N THR A 609 -14.09 -0.87 -22.65
CA THR A 609 -13.64 -1.84 -21.65
C THR A 609 -13.12 -1.15 -20.40
N THR A 610 -12.35 -0.07 -20.54
CA THR A 610 -11.85 0.71 -19.40
C THR A 610 -13.00 1.30 -18.58
N LEU A 611 -14.05 1.85 -19.22
CA LEU A 611 -15.23 2.33 -18.52
C LEU A 611 -15.89 1.22 -17.68
N TRP A 612 -16.14 0.06 -18.30
CA TRP A 612 -16.73 -1.07 -17.56
C TRP A 612 -15.78 -1.64 -16.50
N GLY A 613 -14.47 -1.55 -16.68
CA GLY A 613 -13.47 -1.92 -15.68
C GLY A 613 -13.53 -1.01 -14.46
N LEU A 614 -13.69 0.30 -14.67
CA LEU A 614 -13.94 1.26 -13.58
C LEU A 614 -15.28 1.00 -12.87
N VAL A 615 -16.33 0.62 -13.61
CA VAL A 615 -17.59 0.18 -12.98
C VAL A 615 -17.40 -1.09 -12.14
N ALA A 616 -16.63 -2.07 -12.64
CA ALA A 616 -16.29 -3.29 -11.91
C ALA A 616 -15.58 -2.99 -10.59
N LEU A 617 -14.62 -2.05 -10.64
CA LEU A 617 -13.90 -1.54 -9.48
C LEU A 617 -14.86 -0.89 -8.47
N VAL A 618 -15.72 0.04 -8.90
CA VAL A 618 -16.65 0.73 -7.99
C VAL A 618 -17.61 -0.26 -7.34
N LEU A 619 -18.16 -1.23 -8.11
CA LEU A 619 -19.04 -2.26 -7.57
C LEU A 619 -18.31 -3.18 -6.58
N GLY A 620 -17.11 -3.64 -6.93
CA GLY A 620 -16.28 -4.46 -6.04
C GLY A 620 -15.99 -3.73 -4.73
N PHE A 621 -15.74 -2.41 -4.81
CA PHE A 621 -15.45 -1.57 -3.66
C PHE A 621 -16.64 -1.39 -2.73
N VAL A 622 -17.78 -0.94 -3.27
CA VAL A 622 -19.02 -0.69 -2.51
C VAL A 622 -19.53 -1.95 -1.83
N ILE A 623 -19.31 -3.13 -2.43
CA ILE A 623 -19.76 -4.41 -1.88
C ILE A 623 -18.74 -5.01 -0.91
N ALA A 624 -17.44 -4.99 -1.24
CA ALA A 624 -16.44 -5.65 -0.40
C ALA A 624 -16.17 -4.91 0.91
N THR A 625 -16.19 -3.57 0.93
CA THR A 625 -15.91 -2.82 2.17
C THR A 625 -16.88 -3.18 3.30
N PRO A 626 -18.22 -3.12 3.13
CA PRO A 626 -19.14 -3.51 4.21
C PRO A 626 -19.00 -4.98 4.60
N VAL A 627 -18.76 -5.88 3.63
CA VAL A 627 -18.61 -7.31 3.90
C VAL A 627 -17.36 -7.59 4.73
N ILE A 628 -16.24 -6.96 4.42
CA ILE A 628 -14.98 -7.14 5.16
C ILE A 628 -15.10 -6.58 6.58
N ILE A 629 -15.66 -5.38 6.74
CA ILE A 629 -15.91 -4.79 8.07
C ILE A 629 -16.83 -5.72 8.88
N HIS A 630 -17.91 -6.23 8.28
CA HIS A 630 -18.80 -7.19 8.94
C HIS A 630 -18.07 -8.46 9.38
N LEU A 631 -17.25 -9.06 8.50
CA LEU A 631 -16.46 -10.25 8.84
C LEU A 631 -15.47 -9.99 9.99
N GLN A 632 -14.86 -8.81 10.04
CA GLN A 632 -13.95 -8.42 11.10
C GLN A 632 -14.67 -8.18 12.42
N TYR A 633 -15.84 -7.54 12.43
CA TYR A 633 -16.67 -7.46 13.64
C TYR A 633 -17.21 -8.82 14.06
N GLN A 634 -17.48 -9.73 13.13
CA GLN A 634 -17.96 -11.06 13.48
C GLN A 634 -16.86 -11.88 14.19
N ARG A 635 -15.63 -11.87 13.67
CA ARG A 635 -14.56 -12.78 14.10
C ARG A 635 -13.48 -12.14 14.98
N GLY A 636 -13.48 -10.81 15.09
CA GLY A 636 -12.38 -10.03 15.64
C GLY A 636 -11.31 -9.75 14.59
N ALA A 637 -10.96 -8.48 14.41
CA ALA A 637 -10.00 -8.03 13.40
C ALA A 637 -8.59 -8.55 13.63
N ILE A 638 -8.18 -8.80 14.89
CA ILE A 638 -6.86 -9.39 15.19
C ILE A 638 -6.79 -10.85 14.71
N LEU A 639 -7.89 -11.61 14.84
CA LEU A 639 -7.95 -13.01 14.41
C LEU A 639 -8.25 -13.15 12.91
N ALA A 640 -9.08 -12.25 12.38
CA ALA A 640 -9.50 -12.20 10.98
C ALA A 640 -8.49 -11.49 10.06
N SER A 641 -7.36 -10.99 10.59
CA SER A 641 -6.32 -10.36 9.78
C SER A 641 -4.96 -10.98 10.10
N ASP A 642 -3.97 -10.77 9.24
CA ASP A 642 -2.61 -11.24 9.53
C ASP A 642 -1.86 -10.28 10.46
N TRP A 643 -0.74 -10.74 11.03
CA TRP A 643 0.06 -9.93 11.95
C TRP A 643 0.51 -8.59 11.33
N TRP A 644 0.80 -8.59 10.03
CA TRP A 644 1.26 -7.42 9.30
C TRP A 644 0.19 -6.32 9.25
N SER A 645 -1.03 -6.68 8.86
CA SER A 645 -2.19 -5.78 8.76
C SER A 645 -2.75 -5.37 10.12
N ALA A 646 -2.71 -6.25 11.14
CA ALA A 646 -3.25 -5.97 12.46
C ALA A 646 -2.28 -5.18 13.37
N HIS A 647 -0.96 -5.41 13.26
CA HIS A 647 -0.01 -4.86 14.24
C HIS A 647 1.07 -3.94 13.65
N ALA A 648 1.50 -4.15 12.40
CA ALA A 648 2.63 -3.40 11.85
C ALA A 648 2.16 -2.14 11.09
N VAL A 649 1.31 -2.32 10.07
CA VAL A 649 0.88 -1.21 9.21
C VAL A 649 0.12 -0.11 9.97
N PRO A 650 -0.80 -0.43 10.91
CA PRO A 650 -1.50 0.61 11.68
C PRO A 650 -0.58 1.44 12.57
N THR A 651 0.63 0.97 12.90
CA THR A 651 1.52 1.67 13.83
C THR A 651 2.58 2.53 13.17
N TYR A 652 3.03 2.20 11.97
CA TYR A 652 4.14 2.91 11.32
C TYR A 652 3.97 4.43 11.23
N PRO A 653 2.81 5.00 10.83
CA PRO A 653 2.67 6.45 10.73
C PRO A 653 2.93 7.18 12.06
N TYR A 654 2.42 6.62 13.16
CA TYR A 654 2.53 7.21 14.49
C TYR A 654 3.91 6.95 15.10
N ASP A 655 4.47 5.75 14.93
CA ASP A 655 5.80 5.42 15.45
C ASP A 655 6.88 6.30 14.79
N VAL A 656 6.79 6.53 13.47
CA VAL A 656 7.68 7.46 12.75
C VAL A 656 7.47 8.89 13.20
N ASN A 657 6.23 9.32 13.42
CA ASN A 657 5.95 10.67 13.94
C ASN A 657 6.53 10.89 15.34
N VAL A 658 6.43 9.90 16.24
CA VAL A 658 7.04 9.96 17.58
C VAL A 658 8.56 10.07 17.49
N GLN A 659 9.20 9.24 16.64
CA GLN A 659 10.65 9.30 16.43
C GLN A 659 11.09 10.68 15.92
N MET A 660 10.36 11.25 14.96
CA MET A 660 10.63 12.58 14.41
C MET A 660 10.45 13.68 15.45
N THR A 661 9.35 13.65 16.20
CA THR A 661 9.01 14.66 17.21
C THR A 661 10.08 14.69 18.30
N ARG A 662 10.47 13.52 18.83
CA ARG A 662 11.55 13.40 19.82
C ARG A 662 12.90 13.87 19.29
N ARG A 663 13.20 13.62 18.01
CA ARG A 663 14.43 14.09 17.38
C ARG A 663 14.45 15.62 17.28
N LEU A 664 13.34 16.24 16.89
CA LEU A 664 13.22 17.70 16.80
C LEU A 664 13.28 18.36 18.18
N GLU A 665 12.66 17.73 19.18
CA GLU A 665 12.69 18.17 20.58
C GLU A 665 14.13 18.16 21.12
N ALA A 666 14.85 17.06 20.93
CA ALA A 666 16.26 16.96 21.32
C ALA A 666 17.16 17.98 20.60
N GLN A 667 16.72 18.52 19.47
CA GLN A 667 17.41 19.57 18.71
C GLN A 667 16.96 20.99 19.08
N GLY A 668 15.97 21.14 19.96
CA GLY A 668 15.37 22.44 20.29
C GLY A 668 14.66 23.11 19.11
N ALA A 669 14.23 22.33 18.12
CA ALA A 669 13.66 22.82 16.87
C ALA A 669 12.18 22.45 16.68
N LEU A 670 11.54 21.87 17.70
CA LEU A 670 10.19 21.33 17.61
C LEU A 670 9.13 22.43 17.43
N ASP A 671 9.16 23.48 18.25
CA ASP A 671 8.17 24.56 18.20
C ASP A 671 8.21 25.27 16.85
N ARG A 672 9.43 25.62 16.40
CA ARG A 672 9.65 26.17 15.07
C ARG A 672 9.12 25.25 13.97
N ALA A 673 9.26 23.93 14.09
CA ALA A 673 8.76 22.98 13.09
C ALA A 673 7.22 22.92 13.03
N TYR A 674 6.51 23.31 14.09
CA TYR A 674 5.05 23.44 14.08
C TYR A 674 4.57 24.73 13.43
N GLU A 675 5.32 25.83 13.58
CA GLU A 675 4.98 27.14 13.03
C GLU A 675 5.17 27.23 11.51
N VAL A 676 6.20 26.55 10.98
CA VAL A 676 6.56 26.65 9.56
C VAL A 676 5.43 26.10 8.69
N SER A 677 4.94 26.91 7.75
CA SER A 677 3.85 26.57 6.83
C SER A 677 4.04 27.12 5.42
N GLY A 678 3.34 26.52 4.45
CA GLY A 678 3.31 27.00 3.07
C GLY A 678 4.69 27.14 2.42
N TRP A 679 5.02 28.34 1.93
CA TRP A 679 6.28 28.61 1.22
C TRP A 679 7.49 28.77 2.15
N GLU A 680 7.29 29.11 3.42
CA GLU A 680 8.36 29.23 4.41
C GLU A 680 9.09 27.91 4.63
N ARG A 681 8.43 26.78 4.38
CA ARG A 681 9.05 25.45 4.39
C ARG A 681 10.31 25.35 3.53
N PHE A 682 10.32 26.04 2.38
CA PHE A 682 11.44 25.96 1.45
C PHE A 682 12.69 26.72 1.92
N THR A 683 12.55 27.64 2.90
CA THR A 683 13.70 28.31 3.50
C THR A 683 14.36 27.49 4.59
N GLU A 684 13.63 26.53 5.17
CA GLU A 684 14.09 25.65 6.27
C GLU A 684 14.57 24.27 5.78
N ILE A 685 14.81 24.11 4.46
CA ILE A 685 15.20 22.84 3.86
C ILE A 685 16.56 22.38 4.42
N ASP A 686 16.57 21.19 5.02
CA ASP A 686 17.75 20.54 5.60
C ASP A 686 17.75 19.04 5.24
N PRO A 687 18.16 18.67 4.03
CA PRO A 687 18.02 17.31 3.53
C PRO A 687 18.97 16.33 4.20
N ASP A 688 18.57 15.07 4.31
CA ASP A 688 19.45 14.02 4.81
C ASP A 688 20.57 13.73 3.79
N GLY A 689 21.80 14.11 4.14
CA GLY A 689 22.95 13.98 3.23
C GLY A 689 23.25 12.55 2.82
N LYS A 690 23.05 11.56 3.70
CA LYS A 690 23.26 10.13 3.36
C LYS A 690 22.21 9.68 2.35
N PHE A 691 20.97 10.08 2.55
CA PHE A 691 19.89 9.81 1.61
C PHE A 691 20.18 10.43 0.24
N LEU A 692 20.57 11.71 0.18
CA LEU A 692 20.86 12.39 -1.09
C LEU A 692 21.99 11.72 -1.88
N VAL A 693 23.07 11.32 -1.21
CA VAL A 693 24.19 10.63 -1.88
C VAL A 693 23.74 9.30 -2.45
N GLY A 694 23.02 8.49 -1.67
CA GLY A 694 22.50 7.21 -2.16
C GLY A 694 21.51 7.36 -3.31
N PHE A 695 20.60 8.35 -3.21
CA PHE A 695 19.67 8.72 -4.27
C PHE A 695 20.41 9.11 -5.55
N ALA A 696 21.35 10.05 -5.48
CA ALA A 696 22.07 10.58 -6.63
C ALA A 696 22.95 9.50 -7.30
N ALA A 697 23.62 8.66 -6.49
CA ALA A 697 24.42 7.55 -6.99
C ALA A 697 23.57 6.56 -7.79
N MET A 698 22.42 6.14 -7.24
CA MET A 698 21.54 5.18 -7.91
C MET A 698 20.84 5.76 -9.12
N PHE A 699 20.42 7.03 -9.05
CA PHE A 699 19.90 7.77 -10.20
C PHE A 699 20.92 7.79 -11.34
N ALA A 700 22.16 8.18 -11.06
CA ALA A 700 23.24 8.24 -12.04
C ALA A 700 23.55 6.85 -12.63
N MET A 701 23.53 5.78 -11.83
CA MET A 701 23.74 4.41 -12.30
C MET A 701 22.66 3.94 -13.27
N VAL A 702 21.39 4.26 -13.01
CA VAL A 702 20.31 3.96 -13.94
C VAL A 702 20.49 4.70 -15.27
N ILE A 703 20.80 6.00 -15.22
CA ILE A 703 21.03 6.80 -16.44
C ILE A 703 22.22 6.25 -17.22
N LEU A 704 23.33 5.95 -16.54
CA LEU A 704 24.53 5.39 -17.15
C LEU A 704 24.23 4.05 -17.82
N PHE A 705 23.58 3.11 -17.15
CA PHE A 705 23.29 1.78 -17.73
C PHE A 705 22.30 1.88 -18.89
N SER A 706 21.33 2.79 -18.80
CA SER A 706 20.41 3.06 -19.91
C SER A 706 21.14 3.62 -21.13
N PHE A 707 22.08 4.56 -20.92
CA PHE A 707 22.92 5.12 -21.97
C PHE A 707 23.88 4.08 -22.57
N LEU A 708 24.56 3.29 -21.74
CA LEU A 708 25.47 2.24 -22.19
C LEU A 708 24.74 1.19 -23.02
N ARG A 709 23.54 0.79 -22.62
CA ARG A 709 22.69 -0.12 -23.40
C ARG A 709 22.27 0.48 -24.73
N TYR A 710 21.97 1.78 -24.77
CA TYR A 710 21.67 2.49 -26.01
C TYR A 710 22.90 2.56 -26.94
N ARG A 711 24.10 2.73 -26.38
CA ARG A 711 25.34 2.91 -27.15
C ARG A 711 26.01 1.59 -27.58
N PHE A 712 25.88 0.53 -26.78
CA PHE A 712 26.56 -0.75 -26.93
C PHE A 712 25.56 -1.90 -26.98
N ALA A 713 25.35 -2.48 -28.17
CA ALA A 713 24.37 -3.55 -28.39
C ALA A 713 24.68 -4.86 -27.62
N LYS A 714 25.92 -5.07 -27.16
CA LYS A 714 26.34 -6.26 -26.40
C LYS A 714 26.44 -6.00 -24.88
N TRP A 715 25.94 -4.88 -24.40
CA TRP A 715 25.95 -4.59 -22.96
C TRP A 715 25.12 -5.63 -22.20
N PRO A 716 25.68 -6.32 -21.19
CA PRO A 716 25.06 -7.52 -20.61
C PRO A 716 24.03 -7.23 -19.51
N LEU A 717 24.04 -6.03 -18.93
CA LEU A 717 23.23 -5.70 -17.76
C LEU A 717 22.12 -4.70 -18.08
N HIS A 718 20.92 -5.03 -17.64
CA HIS A 718 19.74 -4.24 -17.85
C HIS A 718 19.55 -3.22 -16.71
N PRO A 719 19.19 -1.95 -16.97
CA PRO A 719 19.02 -0.94 -15.92
C PRO A 719 17.94 -1.30 -14.87
N LEU A 720 17.02 -2.20 -15.21
CA LEU A 720 16.02 -2.73 -14.26
C LEU A 720 16.64 -3.47 -13.06
N ILE A 721 17.92 -3.88 -13.13
CA ILE A 721 18.64 -4.46 -11.98
C ILE A 721 18.54 -3.56 -10.74
N PHE A 722 18.60 -2.24 -10.94
CA PHE A 722 18.60 -1.27 -9.86
C PHE A 722 17.22 -1.08 -9.21
N LEU A 723 16.14 -1.49 -9.89
CA LEU A 723 14.78 -1.38 -9.34
C LEU A 723 14.42 -2.56 -8.43
N VAL A 724 15.14 -3.68 -8.54
CA VAL A 724 14.86 -4.93 -7.82
C VAL A 724 16.03 -5.37 -6.95
N LEU A 725 16.96 -4.44 -6.62
CA LEU A 725 18.24 -4.71 -5.97
C LEU A 725 18.16 -5.77 -4.87
N GLY A 726 17.50 -5.50 -3.74
CA GLY A 726 17.55 -6.37 -2.56
C GLY A 726 16.21 -6.61 -1.90
N THR A 727 15.10 -6.32 -2.58
CA THR A 727 13.74 -6.48 -2.06
C THR A 727 13.45 -7.93 -1.65
N PHE A 728 12.51 -8.14 -0.73
CA PHE A 728 12.04 -9.49 -0.38
C PHE A 728 11.61 -10.30 -1.61
N GLN A 729 10.86 -9.66 -2.50
CA GLN A 729 10.29 -10.24 -3.71
C GLN A 729 11.39 -10.69 -4.68
N SER A 730 12.40 -9.84 -4.91
CA SER A 730 13.50 -10.18 -5.81
C SER A 730 14.38 -11.30 -5.27
N ARG A 731 14.64 -11.36 -3.96
CA ARG A 731 15.38 -12.47 -3.33
C ARG A 731 14.73 -13.82 -3.56
N ILE A 732 13.39 -13.88 -3.48
CA ILE A 732 12.62 -15.11 -3.72
C ILE A 732 12.67 -15.53 -5.20
N LEU A 733 12.54 -14.57 -6.12
CA LEU A 733 12.48 -14.86 -7.56
C LEU A 733 13.86 -15.06 -8.21
N ALA A 734 14.93 -14.55 -7.61
CA ALA A 734 16.25 -14.44 -8.23
C ALA A 734 16.76 -15.77 -8.80
N PHE A 735 16.75 -16.82 -7.99
CA PHE A 735 17.23 -18.14 -8.42
C PHE A 735 16.40 -18.70 -9.60
N SER A 736 15.08 -18.47 -9.58
CA SER A 736 14.19 -18.92 -10.66
C SER A 736 14.45 -18.17 -11.98
N PHE A 737 14.73 -16.86 -11.92
CA PHE A 737 15.15 -16.09 -13.09
C PHE A 737 16.51 -16.53 -13.63
N LEU A 738 17.48 -16.84 -12.75
CA LEU A 738 18.77 -17.41 -13.16
C LEU A 738 18.59 -18.78 -13.83
N LEU A 739 17.77 -19.65 -13.26
CA LEU A 739 17.49 -20.97 -13.84
C LEU A 739 16.85 -20.83 -15.23
N GLY A 740 15.86 -19.96 -15.38
CA GLY A 740 15.25 -19.67 -16.67
C GLY A 740 16.23 -19.06 -17.68
N TYR A 741 17.13 -18.17 -17.24
CA TYR A 741 18.24 -17.65 -18.04
C TYR A 741 19.14 -18.77 -18.56
N PHE A 742 19.55 -19.71 -17.69
CA PHE A 742 20.40 -20.84 -18.10
C PHE A 742 19.69 -21.75 -19.09
N ILE A 743 18.42 -22.08 -18.85
CA ILE A 743 17.60 -22.90 -19.75
C ILE A 743 17.47 -22.22 -21.12
N LYS A 744 17.10 -20.94 -21.15
CA LYS A 744 16.95 -20.18 -22.40
C LYS A 744 18.27 -20.09 -23.15
N SER A 745 19.36 -19.78 -22.46
CA SER A 745 20.69 -19.65 -23.05
C SER A 745 21.16 -20.98 -23.65
N ALA A 746 20.95 -22.10 -22.94
CA ALA A 746 21.27 -23.43 -23.46
C ALA A 746 20.45 -23.78 -24.71
N VAL A 747 19.12 -23.57 -24.66
CA VAL A 747 18.22 -23.86 -25.79
C VAL A 747 18.57 -23.02 -27.02
N THR A 748 18.81 -21.72 -26.83
CA THR A 748 19.11 -20.81 -27.94
C THR A 748 20.51 -21.02 -28.51
N ARG A 749 21.49 -21.34 -27.66
CA ARG A 749 22.88 -21.60 -28.09
C ARG A 749 23.03 -22.93 -28.83
N HIS A 750 22.37 -23.99 -28.37
CA HIS A 750 22.54 -25.34 -28.93
C HIS A 750 21.44 -25.74 -29.94
N GLY A 751 20.21 -25.26 -29.78
CA GLY A 751 19.08 -25.63 -30.64
C GLY A 751 18.52 -24.49 -31.51
N GLY A 752 19.06 -23.28 -31.38
CA GLY A 752 18.66 -22.11 -32.15
C GLY A 752 17.19 -21.70 -31.97
N ALA A 753 16.71 -20.87 -32.89
CA ALA A 753 15.34 -20.35 -32.86
C ALA A 753 14.26 -21.44 -33.08
N GLY A 754 14.61 -22.55 -33.73
CA GLY A 754 13.69 -23.66 -33.99
C GLY A 754 13.33 -24.42 -32.72
N LEU A 755 14.34 -24.83 -31.94
CA LEU A 755 14.10 -25.48 -30.64
C LEU A 755 13.39 -24.53 -29.67
N TYR A 756 13.74 -23.24 -29.70
CA TYR A 756 13.06 -22.22 -28.90
C TYR A 756 11.54 -22.21 -29.15
N ARG A 757 11.11 -22.18 -30.41
CA ARG A 757 9.68 -22.20 -30.77
C ARG A 757 8.99 -23.50 -30.36
N LYS A 758 9.66 -24.65 -30.51
CA LYS A 758 9.12 -25.97 -30.14
C LYS A 758 8.89 -26.10 -28.63
N LEU A 759 9.75 -25.51 -27.80
CA LEU A 759 9.64 -25.59 -26.34
C LEU A 759 8.74 -24.52 -25.71
N LYS A 760 8.26 -23.51 -26.46
CA LYS A 760 7.32 -22.51 -25.93
C LYS A 760 6.10 -23.11 -25.23
N PRO A 761 5.40 -24.12 -25.79
CA PRO A 761 4.24 -24.71 -25.12
C PRO A 761 4.60 -25.36 -23.78
N LEU A 762 5.80 -25.95 -23.66
CA LEU A 762 6.28 -26.54 -22.39
C LEU A 762 6.36 -25.48 -21.30
N MET A 763 6.95 -24.31 -21.60
CA MET A 763 7.11 -23.22 -20.64
C MET A 763 5.78 -22.57 -20.25
N ILE A 764 4.84 -22.44 -21.19
CA ILE A 764 3.46 -22.04 -20.89
C ILE A 764 2.77 -23.08 -20.00
N GLY A 765 3.05 -24.36 -20.26
CA GLY A 765 2.60 -25.49 -19.44
C GLY A 765 3.09 -25.40 -18.00
N LEU A 766 4.37 -25.08 -17.76
CA LEU A 766 4.92 -24.90 -16.41
C LEU A 766 4.14 -23.83 -15.62
N ILE A 767 3.90 -22.67 -16.23
CA ILE A 767 3.13 -21.58 -15.62
C ILE A 767 1.69 -22.06 -15.32
N ALA A 768 1.03 -22.67 -16.30
CA ALA A 768 -0.34 -23.16 -16.15
C ALA A 768 -0.48 -24.24 -15.08
N GLY A 769 0.50 -25.14 -14.96
CA GLY A 769 0.56 -26.17 -13.92
C GLY A 769 0.65 -25.59 -12.52
N GLU A 770 1.47 -24.56 -12.33
CA GLU A 770 1.60 -23.88 -11.03
C GLU A 770 0.32 -23.07 -10.68
N MET A 771 -0.31 -22.41 -11.67
CA MET A 771 -1.61 -21.75 -11.48
C MET A 771 -2.71 -22.74 -11.07
N LEU A 772 -2.78 -23.89 -11.75
CA LEU A 772 -3.72 -24.97 -11.42
C LEU A 772 -3.47 -25.52 -10.03
N ALA A 773 -2.20 -25.76 -9.71
CA ALA A 773 -1.80 -26.23 -8.39
C ALA A 773 -2.16 -25.24 -7.28
N ALA A 774 -2.18 -23.93 -7.56
CA ALA A 774 -2.57 -22.92 -6.59
C ALA A 774 -4.10 -22.85 -6.38
N VAL A 775 -4.90 -22.98 -7.45
CA VAL A 775 -6.37 -22.85 -7.37
C VAL A 775 -7.08 -24.14 -6.92
N ILE A 776 -6.57 -25.32 -7.27
CA ILE A 776 -7.22 -26.60 -6.92
C ILE A 776 -7.33 -26.79 -5.40
N PRO A 777 -6.27 -26.61 -4.60
CA PRO A 777 -6.34 -26.67 -3.14
C PRO A 777 -7.28 -25.63 -2.53
N VAL A 778 -7.44 -24.45 -3.15
CA VAL A 778 -8.41 -23.45 -2.71
C VAL A 778 -9.84 -23.97 -2.90
N VAL A 779 -10.15 -24.58 -4.04
CA VAL A 779 -11.45 -25.21 -4.29
C VAL A 779 -11.71 -26.37 -3.32
N ILE A 780 -10.71 -27.25 -3.12
CA ILE A 780 -10.79 -28.35 -2.15
C ILE A 780 -11.01 -27.81 -0.74
N GLY A 781 -10.27 -26.78 -0.35
CA GLY A 781 -10.38 -26.12 0.95
C GLY A 781 -11.75 -25.48 1.18
N ALA A 782 -12.32 -24.85 0.14
CA ALA A 782 -13.68 -24.30 0.21
C ALA A 782 -14.74 -25.39 0.39
N ILE A 783 -14.61 -26.52 -0.31
CA ILE A 783 -15.50 -27.69 -0.14
C ILE A 783 -15.34 -28.28 1.27
N TYR A 784 -14.10 -28.43 1.74
CA TYR A 784 -13.81 -28.90 3.10
C TYR A 784 -14.47 -28.01 4.15
N TYR A 785 -14.28 -26.69 4.05
CA TYR A 785 -14.89 -25.72 4.96
C TYR A 785 -16.43 -25.78 4.93
N ALA A 786 -17.03 -25.92 3.74
CA ALA A 786 -18.47 -26.02 3.60
C ALA A 786 -19.07 -27.29 4.23
N VAL A 787 -18.30 -28.38 4.30
CA VAL A 787 -18.74 -29.67 4.86
C VAL A 787 -18.44 -29.77 6.36
N GLN A 788 -17.26 -29.31 6.80
CA GLN A 788 -16.76 -29.51 8.16
C GLN A 788 -16.94 -28.29 9.08
N GLY A 789 -17.17 -27.09 8.52
CA GLY A 789 -17.23 -25.84 9.30
C GLY A 789 -15.86 -25.28 9.72
N GLU A 790 -14.79 -26.07 9.59
CA GLU A 790 -13.43 -25.72 10.00
C GLU A 790 -12.51 -25.31 8.83
N PRO A 791 -11.55 -24.39 9.05
CA PRO A 791 -10.60 -24.01 8.01
C PRO A 791 -9.69 -25.20 7.62
N PRO A 792 -9.35 -25.34 6.33
CA PRO A 792 -8.45 -26.40 5.87
C PRO A 792 -7.01 -26.18 6.37
N LYS A 793 -6.18 -27.22 6.28
CA LYS A 793 -4.74 -27.08 6.54
C LYS A 793 -4.12 -26.06 5.55
N PRO A 794 -3.34 -25.07 6.03
CA PRO A 794 -2.78 -24.04 5.18
C PRO A 794 -1.83 -24.61 4.12
N PHE A 795 -1.97 -24.16 2.87
CA PHE A 795 -1.07 -24.54 1.79
C PHE A 795 -0.92 -23.39 0.79
N ARG A 796 0.33 -22.92 0.64
CA ARG A 796 0.68 -21.76 -0.18
C ARG A 796 1.75 -22.14 -1.20
N ILE A 797 1.46 -21.88 -2.47
CA ILE A 797 2.40 -22.15 -3.58
C ILE A 797 2.99 -20.85 -4.13
N MET A 798 2.12 -19.88 -4.42
CA MET A 798 2.54 -18.60 -4.99
C MET A 798 3.05 -17.67 -3.89
N PRO A 799 4.12 -16.89 -4.17
CA PRO A 799 4.53 -15.83 -3.27
C PRO A 799 3.46 -14.72 -3.23
N GLY A 800 3.11 -14.31 -2.01
CA GLY A 800 2.00 -13.40 -1.70
C GLY A 800 1.85 -13.21 -0.19
#